data_AF-A0A1F9FAX0-F1
#
_entry.id   AF-A0A1F9FAX0-F1
#
_cell.length_a   1.000
_cell.length_b   1.000
_cell.length_c   1.000
_cell.angle_alpha   90.00
_cell.angle_beta   90.00
_cell.angle_gamma   90.00
#
_symmetry.space_group_name_H-M   'P 1'
#
loop_
_entity.id
_entity.type
_entity.pdbx_description
1 polymer ?
#
loop_
_entity_poly.entity_id
_entity_poly.type
_entity_poly.pdbx_seq_one_letter_code
_entity_poly.pdbx_strand_id
1 'polypeptide(L)'
;MLRRALLLPFVLPLLHLASACPAAVEEPAPDAGAGEGEGEGEGEGEGEGEGEGEGEGERTCDPACGAGAVCVGGACIELAALTSFSLATVDVGACVSAEHAPVTGDDRGGLATTRDAVLYSGDVATARFGIDDPLGGTALGAPKDGLVSDLATGELYTLAHAGTPHAGYASDSISELVPLDALTGSPAGPALALSATIGPLPFDGTPSGVFAGLGRIAVQTRLSGASRSLFVVDLATGDVTERAGPALDGATPCESWAVWGTLETIDGEDWLVTARPDRLVRTRVSDGRTEVVQLFDDLGDLCGFSVSLFLRRWAFHHEGPSQLGAHEEAIGSCAAHFCFDGVCDCPEQAPTDCGGRCADLEGNPSHCGRCGESCAIGAACVGGECACEDGSAALCADVAQPALLVCADPATDPLHCGDCDTRCGRHVPCLSGRCTPLPHRCGNGVVEAAEDCDDGNAVDGDSCPADCLATPCGPVAVCFDGDRCTRDVCVDAATGACVFEVAEDGAPCDLDGRADTADTCRAAACTQPAPDPALMILEPDVLADPAFSFRTIHDQLAADGDGAALFEQWTSTLAAPLTINGFTAAARPAFAAYVAGVPRAAGGAVDLDVAGFSPAAFVHRVDLMGPGHCGETRLVFTKDSGLTRPDDRMTIIFEMSVADDGTGCVVAAQRFADLRALEGDALRVAAAQLW
;
A
#
# COMPACT_ATOMS: atom_id res chain seq x y z
N MET A 1 35.28 1.60 -59.89
CA MET A 1 35.40 0.75 -61.11
C MET A 1 36.04 -0.56 -60.65
N LEU A 2 35.52 -1.78 -60.82
CA LEU A 2 34.39 -2.37 -61.56
C LEU A 2 34.03 -3.69 -60.81
N ARG A 3 32.87 -3.79 -60.17
CA ARG A 3 31.70 -4.66 -60.48
C ARG A 3 31.92 -6.16 -60.84
N ARG A 4 31.37 -6.98 -59.92
CA ARG A 4 30.42 -8.13 -60.06
C ARG A 4 30.85 -9.43 -60.76
N ALA A 5 30.71 -10.54 -60.02
CA ALA A 5 30.14 -11.80 -60.50
C ALA A 5 29.33 -12.48 -59.36
N LEU A 6 28.08 -12.84 -59.65
CA LEU A 6 27.18 -13.67 -58.83
C LEU A 6 27.49 -15.15 -59.05
N LEU A 7 27.35 -15.99 -58.02
CA LEU A 7 27.03 -17.42 -58.12
C LEU A 7 26.18 -17.82 -56.89
N LEU A 8 24.97 -18.32 -57.14
CA LEU A 8 24.13 -19.08 -56.20
C LEU A 8 24.44 -20.59 -56.34
N PRO A 9 24.34 -21.39 -55.28
CA PRO A 9 24.21 -22.84 -55.40
C PRO A 9 22.85 -23.41 -54.98
N PHE A 10 22.65 -24.62 -55.50
CA PHE A 10 21.50 -25.52 -55.45
C PHE A 10 21.27 -26.20 -54.08
N VAL A 11 20.01 -26.60 -53.86
CA VAL A 11 19.50 -27.40 -52.75
C VAL A 11 19.48 -28.90 -53.11
N LEU A 12 19.89 -29.77 -52.17
CA LEU A 12 19.34 -31.13 -51.96
C LEU A 12 19.65 -31.60 -50.52
N PRO A 13 18.81 -32.45 -49.90
CA PRO A 13 18.75 -32.69 -48.46
C PRO A 13 19.55 -33.93 -48.03
N LEU A 14 20.03 -33.95 -46.79
CA LEU A 14 20.74 -35.08 -46.19
C LEU A 14 20.09 -35.50 -44.86
N LEU A 15 19.67 -36.77 -44.82
CA LEU A 15 19.31 -37.53 -43.64
C LEU A 15 20.51 -37.67 -42.67
N HIS A 16 20.26 -37.48 -41.38
CA HIS A 16 21.05 -38.05 -40.28
C HIS A 16 20.07 -38.70 -39.30
N LEU A 17 19.95 -40.03 -39.28
CA LEU A 17 20.75 -40.99 -38.47
C LEU A 17 20.65 -40.71 -36.97
N ALA A 18 19.65 -41.32 -36.35
CA ALA A 18 19.56 -41.52 -34.90
C ALA A 18 20.71 -42.43 -34.45
N SER A 19 21.56 -41.90 -33.56
CA SER A 19 22.61 -42.63 -32.86
C SER A 19 22.10 -42.91 -31.45
N ALA A 20 21.82 -44.19 -31.15
CA ALA A 20 21.62 -44.67 -29.79
C ALA A 20 22.92 -44.53 -28.97
N CYS A 21 22.81 -44.12 -27.71
CA CYS A 21 23.88 -44.17 -26.71
C CYS A 21 23.42 -45.05 -25.52
N PRO A 22 24.35 -45.69 -24.79
CA PRO A 22 24.14 -47.00 -24.18
C PRO A 22 23.56 -46.96 -22.75
N ALA A 23 23.02 -48.12 -22.36
CA ALA A 23 22.52 -48.43 -21.03
C ALA A 23 23.55 -48.14 -19.92
N ALA A 24 23.08 -47.52 -18.85
CA ALA A 24 23.81 -47.29 -17.61
C ALA A 24 24.07 -48.62 -16.88
N VAL A 25 25.26 -48.72 -16.31
CA VAL A 25 25.72 -49.81 -15.46
C VAL A 25 25.32 -49.49 -14.03
N GLU A 26 24.46 -50.33 -13.42
CA GLU A 26 24.21 -50.34 -11.98
C GLU A 26 25.39 -50.98 -11.24
N GLU A 27 25.78 -50.38 -10.10
CA GLU A 27 26.57 -50.99 -9.02
C GLU A 27 26.23 -50.27 -7.69
N PRO A 28 26.42 -50.93 -6.52
CA PRO A 28 25.35 -51.14 -5.56
C PRO A 28 25.41 -50.30 -4.28
N ALA A 29 24.26 -50.17 -3.62
CA ALA A 29 24.12 -49.57 -2.29
C ALA A 29 24.71 -50.47 -1.18
N PRO A 30 25.27 -49.88 -0.09
CA PRO A 30 25.81 -50.65 1.02
C PRO A 30 24.75 -51.07 2.05
N ASP A 31 25.02 -52.26 2.56
CA ASP A 31 24.42 -53.06 3.61
C ASP A 31 24.12 -52.32 4.94
N ALA A 32 22.90 -52.48 5.46
CA ALA A 32 22.56 -52.19 6.85
C ALA A 32 21.47 -53.14 7.37
N GLY A 33 21.90 -54.18 8.07
CA GLY A 33 21.41 -54.50 9.41
C GLY A 33 19.99 -55.06 9.55
N ALA A 34 19.91 -56.38 9.65
CA ALA A 34 18.75 -57.15 10.09
C ALA A 34 18.19 -56.72 11.46
N GLY A 35 16.87 -56.74 11.57
CA GLY A 35 16.11 -56.71 12.83
C GLY A 35 14.71 -57.31 12.60
N GLU A 36 14.52 -58.53 13.09
CA GLU A 36 13.31 -59.35 12.97
C GLU A 36 12.12 -58.77 13.77
N GLY A 37 10.91 -58.93 13.26
CA GLY A 37 9.66 -58.62 13.97
C GLY A 37 8.44 -59.13 13.20
N GLU A 38 7.96 -60.30 13.61
CA GLU A 38 6.80 -61.02 13.06
C GLU A 38 5.47 -60.28 13.28
N GLY A 39 4.54 -60.41 12.32
CA GLY A 39 3.16 -59.96 12.45
C GLY A 39 2.30 -60.43 11.27
N GLU A 40 1.67 -61.59 11.44
CA GLU A 40 0.72 -62.19 10.51
C GLU A 40 -0.60 -61.39 10.42
N GLY A 41 -1.20 -61.34 9.22
CA GLY A 41 -2.52 -60.78 8.98
C GLY A 41 -3.00 -61.05 7.56
N GLU A 42 -3.57 -62.23 7.34
CA GLU A 42 -4.25 -62.63 6.10
C GLU A 42 -5.57 -61.87 5.92
N GLY A 43 -5.88 -61.50 4.67
CA GLY A 43 -7.14 -60.89 4.28
C GLY A 43 -7.30 -60.91 2.76
N GLU A 44 -7.76 -62.03 2.22
CA GLU A 44 -8.17 -62.21 0.83
C GLU A 44 -9.47 -61.43 0.53
N GLY A 45 -9.53 -60.82 -0.65
CA GLY A 45 -10.73 -60.15 -1.17
C GLY A 45 -10.62 -59.98 -2.67
N GLU A 46 -10.99 -61.02 -3.41
CA GLU A 46 -11.19 -60.99 -4.87
C GLU A 46 -12.45 -60.18 -5.21
N GLY A 47 -12.34 -59.31 -6.21
CA GLY A 47 -13.45 -58.56 -6.78
C GLY A 47 -13.16 -58.23 -8.24
N GLU A 48 -13.56 -59.14 -9.13
CA GLU A 48 -13.63 -58.90 -10.57
C GLU A 48 -14.81 -57.96 -10.88
N GLY A 49 -14.56 -56.93 -11.67
CA GLY A 49 -15.58 -56.02 -12.18
C GLY A 49 -15.11 -55.39 -13.48
N GLU A 50 -15.44 -56.04 -14.60
CA GLU A 50 -15.33 -55.48 -15.94
C GLU A 50 -16.40 -54.39 -16.13
N GLY A 51 -15.97 -53.20 -16.53
CA GLY A 51 -16.84 -52.10 -16.95
C GLY A 51 -16.11 -51.24 -17.97
N GLU A 52 -16.43 -51.46 -19.25
CA GLU A 52 -15.92 -50.70 -20.38
C GLU A 52 -16.54 -49.28 -20.43
N GLY A 53 -15.68 -48.27 -20.42
CA GLY A 53 -15.74 -47.14 -21.36
C GLY A 53 -16.65 -45.95 -21.04
N GLU A 54 -16.06 -44.90 -20.49
CA GLU A 54 -16.08 -43.56 -21.11
C GLU A 54 -14.65 -43.01 -21.04
N GLY A 55 -14.06 -42.72 -22.22
CA GLY A 55 -12.66 -42.35 -22.33
C GLY A 55 -12.40 -40.93 -21.84
N GLU A 56 -11.92 -40.79 -20.62
CA GLU A 56 -11.10 -39.66 -20.22
C GLU A 56 -9.71 -39.90 -20.83
N GLY A 57 -9.36 -39.10 -21.84
CA GLY A 57 -8.01 -39.09 -22.38
C GLY A 57 -7.05 -38.71 -21.25
N GLU A 58 -6.27 -39.69 -20.81
CA GLU A 58 -5.23 -39.59 -19.80
C GLU A 58 -4.24 -38.47 -20.18
N ARG A 59 -4.42 -37.28 -19.58
CA ARG A 59 -3.53 -36.13 -19.73
C ARG A 59 -2.35 -36.31 -18.78
N THR A 60 -1.40 -37.18 -19.10
CA THR A 60 -0.31 -37.45 -18.16
C THR A 60 0.97 -36.74 -18.55
N CYS A 61 1.29 -35.68 -17.80
CA CYS A 61 2.67 -35.40 -17.43
C CYS A 61 2.92 -36.01 -16.04
N ASP A 62 3.25 -37.28 -16.00
CA ASP A 62 3.86 -37.96 -14.85
C ASP A 62 4.79 -39.07 -15.40
N PRO A 63 6.08 -39.13 -15.04
CA PRO A 63 6.80 -38.20 -14.17
C PRO A 63 7.29 -36.96 -14.91
N ALA A 64 7.62 -35.94 -14.10
CA ALA A 64 8.01 -34.59 -14.48
C ALA A 64 8.83 -34.50 -15.77
N CYS A 65 8.55 -33.45 -16.54
CA CYS A 65 9.30 -33.11 -17.74
C CYS A 65 10.80 -32.99 -17.44
N GLY A 66 11.63 -33.37 -18.41
CA GLY A 66 13.09 -33.29 -18.28
C GLY A 66 13.55 -31.85 -17.98
N ALA A 67 14.76 -31.72 -17.41
CA ALA A 67 15.31 -30.41 -17.04
C ALA A 67 15.30 -29.44 -18.23
N GLY A 68 14.56 -28.35 -18.12
CA GLY A 68 14.37 -27.37 -19.19
C GLY A 68 12.99 -27.37 -19.84
N ALA A 69 12.16 -28.38 -19.55
CA ALA A 69 10.81 -28.49 -20.06
C ALA A 69 9.74 -28.37 -18.97
N VAL A 70 8.59 -27.84 -19.34
CA VAL A 70 7.39 -27.72 -18.49
C VAL A 70 6.24 -28.50 -19.12
N CYS A 71 5.34 -29.01 -18.27
CA CYS A 71 4.12 -29.63 -18.75
C CYS A 71 3.12 -28.56 -19.19
N VAL A 72 2.69 -28.62 -20.44
CA VAL A 72 1.64 -27.77 -21.02
C VAL A 72 0.62 -28.67 -21.69
N GLY A 73 -0.62 -28.67 -21.20
CA GLY A 73 -1.70 -29.47 -21.80
C GLY A 73 -1.44 -30.97 -21.88
N GLY A 74 -0.62 -31.53 -20.97
CA GLY A 74 -0.25 -32.95 -20.97
C GLY A 74 0.96 -33.30 -21.84
N ALA A 75 1.67 -32.31 -22.40
CA ALA A 75 2.91 -32.50 -23.15
C ALA A 75 4.08 -31.74 -22.52
N CYS A 76 5.27 -32.33 -22.54
CA CYS A 76 6.49 -31.65 -22.12
C CYS A 76 6.99 -30.73 -23.23
N ILE A 77 7.05 -29.42 -22.95
CA ILE A 77 7.52 -28.38 -23.86
C ILE A 77 8.77 -27.75 -23.25
N GLU A 78 9.87 -27.71 -24.02
CA GLU A 78 11.06 -26.95 -23.64
C GLU A 78 10.71 -25.48 -23.45
N LEU A 79 11.14 -24.87 -22.34
CA LEU A 79 10.88 -23.45 -22.04
C LEU A 79 11.40 -22.53 -23.14
N ALA A 80 12.52 -22.87 -23.78
CA ALA A 80 13.08 -22.15 -24.92
C ALA A 80 12.21 -22.22 -26.20
N ALA A 81 11.26 -23.15 -26.27
CA ALA A 81 10.32 -23.27 -27.39
C ALA A 81 8.98 -22.55 -27.12
N LEU A 82 8.73 -22.09 -25.89
CA LEU A 82 7.55 -21.33 -25.56
C LEU A 82 7.56 -19.97 -26.24
N THR A 83 6.37 -19.52 -26.64
CA THR A 83 6.20 -18.19 -27.25
C THR A 83 5.63 -17.18 -26.27
N SER A 84 5.00 -17.65 -25.20
CA SER A 84 4.37 -16.80 -24.19
C SER A 84 4.29 -17.49 -22.83
N PHE A 85 4.32 -16.67 -21.79
CA PHE A 85 3.95 -17.06 -20.44
C PHE A 85 3.22 -15.93 -19.73
N SER A 86 2.45 -16.29 -18.70
CA SER A 86 1.95 -15.36 -17.69
C SER A 86 1.87 -16.02 -16.31
N LEU A 87 2.12 -15.27 -15.25
CA LEU A 87 1.88 -15.69 -13.88
C LEU A 87 0.39 -15.87 -13.64
N ALA A 88 -0.05 -17.07 -13.30
CA ALA A 88 -1.47 -17.36 -13.09
C ALA A 88 -1.90 -17.02 -11.66
N THR A 89 -1.15 -17.52 -10.68
CA THR A 89 -1.33 -17.28 -9.24
C THR A 89 -0.07 -17.69 -8.47
N VAL A 90 0.10 -17.15 -7.27
CA VAL A 90 1.13 -17.46 -6.28
C VAL A 90 0.47 -18.19 -5.11
N ASP A 91 1.00 -19.34 -4.73
CA ASP A 91 0.56 -20.06 -3.53
C ASP A 91 1.31 -19.52 -2.31
N VAL A 92 0.64 -18.59 -1.60
CA VAL A 92 1.16 -17.96 -0.37
C VAL A 92 1.34 -18.95 0.78
N GLY A 93 0.65 -20.11 0.75
CA GLY A 93 0.80 -21.17 1.74
C GLY A 93 2.08 -21.98 1.56
N ALA A 94 2.74 -21.85 0.40
CA ALA A 94 3.93 -22.60 0.02
C ALA A 94 5.18 -21.70 -0.15
N CYS A 95 5.26 -20.64 0.67
CA CYS A 95 6.41 -19.74 0.72
C CYS A 95 7.52 -20.23 1.65
N VAL A 96 8.76 -19.98 1.24
CA VAL A 96 9.98 -20.10 2.06
C VAL A 96 10.70 -18.76 2.03
N SER A 97 11.22 -18.31 3.18
CA SER A 97 11.95 -17.06 3.30
C SER A 97 13.14 -17.21 4.25
N ALA A 98 14.15 -16.36 4.07
CA ALA A 98 15.27 -16.24 4.98
C ALA A 98 15.71 -14.78 5.11
N GLU A 99 16.39 -14.51 6.23
CA GLU A 99 17.06 -13.24 6.52
C GLU A 99 18.37 -13.16 5.72
N HIS A 100 18.51 -12.15 4.85
CA HIS A 100 19.69 -11.98 3.99
C HIS A 100 20.61 -10.82 4.34
N ALA A 101 20.23 -9.90 5.22
CA ALA A 101 21.09 -8.78 5.65
C ALA A 101 22.50 -9.23 6.06
N PRO A 102 22.69 -10.38 6.75
CA PRO A 102 24.03 -10.85 7.12
C PRO A 102 24.95 -11.17 5.93
N VAL A 103 24.39 -11.38 4.73
CA VAL A 103 25.13 -11.77 3.51
C VAL A 103 25.24 -10.62 2.53
N THR A 104 24.15 -9.91 2.26
CA THR A 104 24.09 -8.87 1.23
C THR A 104 24.10 -7.45 1.79
N GLY A 105 23.89 -7.27 3.10
CA GLY A 105 23.50 -5.99 3.66
C GLY A 105 22.04 -5.64 3.35
N ASP A 106 21.73 -4.36 3.55
CA ASP A 106 20.41 -3.76 3.38
C ASP A 106 19.86 -3.93 1.96
N ASP A 107 18.56 -3.67 1.82
CA ASP A 107 17.91 -3.73 0.54
C ASP A 107 18.53 -2.72 -0.43
N ARG A 108 18.54 -3.09 -1.70
CA ARG A 108 19.08 -2.22 -2.75
C ARG A 108 18.39 -2.53 -4.06
N GLY A 109 18.25 -3.80 -4.38
CA GLY A 109 17.57 -4.25 -5.60
C GLY A 109 18.52 -4.75 -6.66
N GLY A 110 17.95 -5.37 -7.69
CA GLY A 110 18.65 -6.33 -8.53
C GLY A 110 18.29 -7.74 -8.09
N LEU A 111 17.20 -8.26 -8.65
CA LEU A 111 16.69 -9.60 -8.34
C LEU A 111 16.55 -10.41 -9.62
N ALA A 112 17.11 -11.61 -9.63
CA ALA A 112 17.00 -12.54 -10.74
C ALA A 112 16.92 -13.98 -10.25
N THR A 113 16.40 -14.85 -11.09
CA THR A 113 16.30 -16.29 -10.80
C THR A 113 17.06 -17.11 -11.82
N THR A 114 17.64 -18.21 -11.35
CA THR A 114 18.19 -19.27 -12.19
C THR A 114 17.27 -20.50 -12.12
N ARG A 115 17.78 -21.63 -12.59
CA ARG A 115 17.10 -22.93 -12.51
C ARG A 115 16.96 -23.48 -11.08
N ASP A 116 17.70 -22.93 -10.13
CA ASP A 116 17.86 -23.51 -8.79
C ASP A 116 18.09 -22.47 -7.69
N ALA A 117 18.17 -21.19 -8.03
CA ALA A 117 18.49 -20.13 -7.09
C ALA A 117 17.75 -18.84 -7.38
N VAL A 118 17.59 -18.05 -6.33
CA VAL A 118 17.33 -16.62 -6.41
C VAL A 118 18.61 -15.87 -6.09
N LEU A 119 18.90 -14.83 -6.86
CA LEU A 119 20.00 -13.92 -6.63
C LEU A 119 19.44 -12.55 -6.29
N TYR A 120 20.03 -11.94 -5.28
CA TYR A 120 19.65 -10.62 -4.81
C TYR A 120 20.89 -9.78 -4.56
N SER A 121 20.79 -8.49 -4.86
CA SER A 121 21.84 -7.51 -4.59
C SER A 121 21.39 -6.56 -3.50
N GLY A 122 22.10 -6.62 -2.37
CA GLY A 122 21.98 -5.64 -1.30
C GLY A 122 23.18 -4.70 -1.31
N ASP A 123 23.30 -3.94 -0.23
CA ASP A 123 24.25 -2.84 -0.11
C ASP A 123 25.73 -3.26 -0.09
N VAL A 124 26.01 -4.43 0.48
CA VAL A 124 27.35 -4.98 0.68
C VAL A 124 27.76 -5.90 -0.48
N ALA A 125 26.84 -6.74 -0.95
CA ALA A 125 27.13 -7.76 -1.95
C ALA A 125 25.90 -8.20 -2.73
N THR A 126 26.14 -8.74 -3.92
CA THR A 126 25.18 -9.67 -4.55
C THR A 126 25.40 -11.05 -3.99
N ALA A 127 24.32 -11.75 -3.63
CA ALA A 127 24.37 -13.11 -3.13
C ALA A 127 23.39 -14.02 -3.85
N ARG A 128 23.67 -15.32 -3.73
CA ARG A 128 22.85 -16.42 -4.24
C ARG A 128 22.25 -17.19 -3.07
N PHE A 129 20.97 -17.50 -3.19
CA PHE A 129 20.19 -18.29 -2.23
C PHE A 129 19.52 -19.45 -2.96
N GLY A 130 19.41 -20.62 -2.32
CA GLY A 130 18.61 -21.71 -2.88
C GLY A 130 17.16 -21.26 -3.01
N ILE A 131 16.51 -21.55 -4.13
CA ILE A 131 15.16 -21.02 -4.37
C ILE A 131 14.09 -21.76 -3.55
N ASP A 132 14.28 -23.06 -3.28
CA ASP A 132 13.41 -23.86 -2.40
C ASP A 132 13.87 -23.85 -0.93
N ASP A 133 15.11 -23.42 -0.67
CA ASP A 133 15.70 -23.28 0.66
C ASP A 133 16.67 -22.09 0.66
N PRO A 134 16.19 -20.88 1.02
CA PRO A 134 17.00 -19.67 0.96
C PRO A 134 17.97 -19.52 2.14
N LEU A 135 18.11 -20.51 3.03
CA LEU A 135 19.00 -20.39 4.19
C LEU A 135 20.48 -20.38 3.80
N GLY A 136 21.25 -19.49 4.44
CA GLY A 136 22.72 -19.50 4.39
C GLY A 136 23.32 -19.08 3.04
N GLY A 137 22.74 -18.05 2.41
CA GLY A 137 23.16 -17.53 1.11
C GLY A 137 24.67 -17.31 0.94
N THR A 138 25.13 -17.39 -0.30
CA THR A 138 26.54 -17.26 -0.68
C THR A 138 26.79 -15.92 -1.38
N ALA A 139 27.61 -15.07 -0.78
CA ALA A 139 28.03 -13.81 -1.39
C ALA A 139 28.89 -14.06 -2.65
N LEU A 140 28.56 -13.37 -3.73
CA LEU A 140 29.18 -13.47 -5.06
C LEU A 140 30.07 -12.25 -5.39
N GLY A 141 30.31 -11.38 -4.41
CA GLY A 141 31.16 -10.20 -4.55
C GLY A 141 30.35 -8.91 -4.67
N ALA A 142 30.89 -7.94 -5.41
CA ALA A 142 30.35 -6.58 -5.44
C ALA A 142 28.89 -6.51 -5.92
N PRO A 143 28.09 -5.56 -5.40
CA PRO A 143 26.70 -5.34 -5.82
C PRO A 143 26.52 -5.22 -7.33
N LYS A 144 25.38 -5.72 -7.82
CA LYS A 144 24.94 -5.81 -9.22
C LYS A 144 23.52 -5.29 -9.35
N ASP A 145 23.34 -3.99 -9.18
CA ASP A 145 22.02 -3.35 -9.17
C ASP A 145 21.28 -3.48 -10.51
N GLY A 146 21.94 -3.85 -11.61
CA GLY A 146 21.31 -4.17 -12.89
C GLY A 146 21.05 -5.65 -13.12
N LEU A 147 20.85 -6.46 -12.08
CA LEU A 147 20.68 -7.91 -12.21
C LEU A 147 19.35 -8.28 -12.89
N VAL A 148 19.38 -9.21 -13.84
CA VAL A 148 18.20 -9.77 -14.52
C VAL A 148 18.54 -11.16 -15.10
N SER A 149 17.54 -12.02 -15.32
CA SER A 149 17.73 -13.31 -16.00
C SER A 149 16.86 -13.47 -17.23
N ASP A 150 17.30 -14.35 -18.13
CA ASP A 150 16.45 -14.95 -19.15
C ASP A 150 15.58 -16.05 -18.51
N LEU A 151 14.27 -15.87 -18.53
CA LEU A 151 13.35 -16.85 -17.95
C LEU A 151 13.27 -18.16 -18.77
N ALA A 152 13.65 -18.13 -20.04
CA ALA A 152 13.64 -19.30 -20.91
C ALA A 152 14.81 -20.25 -20.64
N THR A 153 15.95 -19.73 -20.18
CA THR A 153 17.20 -20.49 -20.01
C THR A 153 17.71 -20.54 -18.57
N GLY A 154 17.39 -19.54 -17.76
CA GLY A 154 17.92 -19.29 -16.43
C GLY A 154 19.30 -18.60 -16.44
N GLU A 155 19.74 -18.08 -17.60
CA GLU A 155 21.00 -17.34 -17.71
C GLU A 155 20.90 -15.96 -17.07
N LEU A 156 21.96 -15.56 -16.35
CA LEU A 156 22.03 -14.29 -15.63
C LEU A 156 22.79 -13.24 -16.42
N TYR A 157 22.33 -12.01 -16.29
CA TYR A 157 22.94 -10.83 -16.89
C TYR A 157 22.98 -9.70 -15.88
N THR A 158 23.96 -8.80 -16.03
CA THR A 158 23.92 -7.48 -15.42
C THR A 158 23.96 -6.40 -16.50
N LEU A 159 23.12 -5.38 -16.36
CA LEU A 159 23.12 -4.21 -17.23
C LEU A 159 24.47 -3.48 -17.11
N ALA A 160 25.06 -3.07 -18.23
CA ALA A 160 26.36 -2.42 -18.23
C ALA A 160 26.49 -1.31 -19.29
N HIS A 161 27.48 -0.44 -19.06
CA HIS A 161 27.94 0.55 -20.02
C HIS A 161 29.45 0.47 -20.21
N ALA A 162 29.89 0.20 -21.43
CA ALA A 162 31.31 0.19 -21.80
C ALA A 162 32.19 -0.66 -20.86
N GLY A 163 31.72 -1.86 -20.52
CA GLY A 163 32.36 -2.86 -19.68
C GLY A 163 32.14 -2.64 -18.18
N THR A 164 31.43 -1.58 -17.78
CA THR A 164 31.18 -1.23 -16.38
C THR A 164 29.75 -1.62 -16.01
N PRO A 165 29.53 -2.57 -15.07
CA PRO A 165 28.21 -2.86 -14.55
C PRO A 165 27.54 -1.61 -14.01
N HIS A 166 26.25 -1.45 -14.28
CA HIS A 166 25.46 -0.36 -13.76
C HIS A 166 25.27 -0.53 -12.25
N ALA A 167 25.56 0.52 -11.50
CA ALA A 167 25.52 0.52 -10.04
C ALA A 167 25.14 1.89 -9.49
N GLY A 168 24.35 1.89 -8.42
CA GLY A 168 23.86 3.05 -7.69
C GLY A 168 22.85 3.87 -8.48
N TYR A 169 22.57 5.07 -7.98
CA TYR A 169 21.66 6.07 -8.57
C TYR A 169 22.26 6.79 -9.81
N ALA A 170 23.16 6.14 -10.54
CA ALA A 170 23.86 6.76 -11.66
C ALA A 170 22.89 7.00 -12.83
N SER A 171 22.91 8.22 -13.40
CA SER A 171 22.12 8.58 -14.59
C SER A 171 22.74 8.06 -15.90
N ASP A 172 23.23 6.82 -15.86
CA ASP A 172 23.96 6.22 -16.95
C ASP A 172 23.03 5.60 -18.00
N SER A 173 23.62 5.30 -19.15
CA SER A 173 22.95 4.63 -20.26
C SER A 173 23.42 3.18 -20.34
N ILE A 174 22.58 2.24 -20.75
CA ILE A 174 22.95 0.83 -20.91
C ILE A 174 23.30 0.57 -22.37
N SER A 175 24.47 0.00 -22.64
CA SER A 175 24.94 -0.32 -24.00
C SER A 175 25.23 -1.79 -24.22
N GLU A 176 25.27 -2.59 -23.16
CA GLU A 176 25.50 -4.04 -23.22
C GLU A 176 24.92 -4.77 -22.01
N LEU A 177 24.76 -6.07 -22.15
CA LEU A 177 24.46 -7.00 -21.06
C LEU A 177 25.69 -7.88 -20.82
N VAL A 178 26.19 -7.93 -19.59
CA VAL A 178 27.31 -8.80 -19.23
C VAL A 178 26.75 -10.10 -18.67
N PRO A 179 26.96 -11.26 -19.33
CA PRO A 179 26.52 -12.54 -18.80
C PRO A 179 27.32 -12.88 -17.53
N LEU A 180 26.64 -13.40 -16.51
CA LEU A 180 27.23 -13.72 -15.22
C LEU A 180 27.18 -15.22 -14.93
N ASP A 181 28.24 -15.72 -14.30
CA ASP A 181 28.27 -17.07 -13.76
C ASP A 181 27.52 -17.08 -12.42
N ALA A 182 26.47 -17.91 -12.34
CA ALA A 182 25.57 -17.95 -11.20
C ALA A 182 26.21 -18.46 -9.89
N LEU A 183 27.41 -19.04 -9.94
CA LEU A 183 28.10 -19.57 -8.75
C LEU A 183 29.17 -18.61 -8.23
N THR A 184 29.66 -17.71 -9.08
CA THR A 184 30.80 -16.84 -8.77
C THR A 184 30.50 -15.35 -8.93
N GLY A 185 29.39 -14.97 -9.55
CA GLY A 185 29.04 -13.58 -9.88
C GLY A 185 29.99 -12.90 -10.86
N SER A 186 30.93 -13.66 -11.43
CA SER A 186 31.93 -13.16 -12.37
C SER A 186 31.41 -13.24 -13.82
N PRO A 187 31.95 -12.45 -14.76
CA PRO A 187 31.55 -12.55 -16.16
C PRO A 187 31.74 -13.97 -16.72
N ALA A 188 30.66 -14.57 -17.23
CA ALA A 188 30.64 -15.92 -17.79
C ALA A 188 31.07 -15.96 -19.27
N GLY A 189 31.17 -14.81 -19.92
CA GLY A 189 31.44 -14.73 -21.36
C GLY A 189 31.59 -13.28 -21.85
N PRO A 190 31.70 -13.10 -23.17
CA PRO A 190 31.69 -11.77 -23.77
C PRO A 190 30.36 -11.06 -23.50
N ALA A 191 30.40 -9.75 -23.32
CA ALA A 191 29.20 -8.94 -23.19
C ALA A 191 28.38 -8.97 -24.50
N LEU A 192 27.06 -9.04 -24.35
CA LEU A 192 26.10 -8.91 -25.44
C LEU A 192 25.89 -7.42 -25.72
N ALA A 193 26.48 -6.94 -26.82
CA ALA A 193 26.31 -5.56 -27.26
C ALA A 193 24.88 -5.29 -27.73
N LEU A 194 24.31 -4.16 -27.29
CA LEU A 194 22.97 -3.76 -27.67
C LEU A 194 22.97 -3.01 -29.01
N SER A 195 21.97 -3.24 -29.86
CA SER A 195 21.84 -2.56 -31.15
C SER A 195 21.51 -1.06 -31.02
N ALA A 196 20.99 -0.66 -29.86
CA ALA A 196 20.82 0.73 -29.45
C ALA A 196 21.12 0.89 -27.95
N THR A 197 21.64 2.06 -27.58
CA THR A 197 21.86 2.41 -26.17
C THR A 197 20.53 2.77 -25.51
N ILE A 198 20.26 2.20 -24.34
CA ILE A 198 19.07 2.46 -23.51
C ILE A 198 19.40 3.59 -22.52
N GLY A 199 18.50 4.54 -22.34
CA GLY A 199 18.62 5.59 -21.33
C GLY A 199 18.55 7.01 -21.91
N PRO A 200 18.81 8.05 -21.07
CA PRO A 200 19.34 8.00 -19.71
C PRO A 200 18.40 7.32 -18.71
N LEU A 201 18.92 6.87 -17.57
CA LEU A 201 18.16 6.34 -16.42
C LEU A 201 18.09 7.39 -15.29
N PRO A 202 17.22 8.42 -15.38
CA PRO A 202 17.18 9.47 -14.36
C PRO A 202 16.60 8.95 -13.04
N PHE A 203 17.21 9.35 -11.93
CA PHE A 203 16.65 9.17 -10.59
C PHE A 203 16.05 10.50 -10.10
N ASP A 204 14.77 10.72 -10.39
CA ASP A 204 14.02 11.92 -10.00
C ASP A 204 12.87 11.62 -9.02
N GLY A 205 12.96 10.50 -8.31
CA GLY A 205 11.93 10.02 -7.37
C GLY A 205 10.83 9.17 -8.00
N THR A 206 10.89 8.89 -9.31
CA THR A 206 10.09 7.85 -9.97
C THR A 206 11.02 6.71 -10.42
N PRO A 207 10.79 5.45 -10.02
CA PRO A 207 11.70 4.37 -10.37
C PRO A 207 11.65 4.04 -11.87
N SER A 208 12.80 3.63 -12.40
CA SER A 208 12.87 2.87 -13.66
C SER A 208 12.35 1.43 -13.43
N GLY A 209 12.27 0.61 -14.47
CA GLY A 209 11.83 -0.78 -14.32
C GLY A 209 12.71 -1.76 -15.09
N VAL A 210 13.00 -2.91 -14.48
CA VAL A 210 13.72 -4.03 -15.09
C VAL A 210 12.82 -5.26 -15.05
N PHE A 211 12.56 -5.84 -16.22
CA PHE A 211 11.57 -6.91 -16.36
C PHE A 211 12.18 -8.13 -17.07
N ALA A 212 12.18 -9.27 -16.39
CA ALA A 212 12.64 -10.54 -16.95
C ALA A 212 11.54 -11.18 -17.82
N GLY A 213 11.89 -11.73 -18.97
CA GLY A 213 10.96 -12.38 -19.89
C GLY A 213 11.54 -13.64 -20.55
N LEU A 214 10.74 -14.30 -21.39
CA LEU A 214 11.18 -15.46 -22.17
C LEU A 214 12.05 -15.03 -23.36
N GLY A 215 13.36 -15.27 -23.30
CA GLY A 215 14.33 -14.94 -24.35
C GLY A 215 14.55 -13.43 -24.56
N ARG A 216 14.00 -12.61 -23.68
CA ARG A 216 13.99 -11.15 -23.77
C ARG A 216 13.92 -10.51 -22.40
N ILE A 217 14.40 -9.28 -22.29
CA ILE A 217 14.19 -8.42 -21.12
C ILE A 217 13.56 -7.10 -21.54
N ALA A 218 12.92 -6.42 -20.59
CA ALA A 218 12.46 -5.04 -20.76
C ALA A 218 13.17 -4.12 -19.77
N VAL A 219 13.63 -2.97 -20.25
CA VAL A 219 14.11 -1.87 -19.41
C VAL A 219 13.24 -0.66 -19.68
N GLN A 220 12.53 -0.19 -18.67
CA GLN A 220 11.73 1.03 -18.75
C GLN A 220 12.51 2.19 -18.16
N THR A 221 12.58 3.29 -18.91
CA THR A 221 13.12 4.56 -18.44
C THR A 221 12.09 5.68 -18.55
N ARG A 222 12.27 6.71 -17.74
CA ARG A 222 11.56 7.98 -17.84
C ARG A 222 12.35 8.96 -18.70
N LEU A 223 11.69 9.51 -19.72
CA LEU A 223 12.17 10.69 -20.44
C LEU A 223 11.59 11.94 -19.77
N SER A 224 12.20 13.11 -19.98
CA SER A 224 11.75 14.36 -19.35
C SER A 224 10.24 14.58 -19.51
N GLY A 225 9.55 14.84 -18.39
CA GLY A 225 8.08 14.94 -18.34
C GLY A 225 7.39 13.64 -17.89
N ALA A 226 6.16 13.37 -18.37
CA ALA A 226 5.40 12.16 -18.06
C ALA A 226 5.64 10.99 -19.03
N SER A 227 6.52 11.18 -20.02
CA SER A 227 6.77 10.19 -21.07
C SER A 227 7.72 9.09 -20.60
N ARG A 228 7.37 7.84 -20.87
CA ARG A 228 8.15 6.65 -20.51
C ARG A 228 8.50 5.88 -21.77
N SER A 229 9.75 5.46 -21.91
CA SER A 229 10.19 4.58 -22.98
C SER A 229 10.46 3.20 -22.41
N LEU A 230 9.88 2.18 -23.03
CA LEU A 230 10.14 0.78 -22.75
C LEU A 230 11.04 0.23 -23.86
N PHE A 231 12.22 -0.24 -23.48
CA PHE A 231 13.18 -0.87 -24.37
C PHE A 231 13.14 -2.38 -24.16
N VAL A 232 12.71 -3.12 -25.18
CA VAL A 232 12.71 -4.58 -25.15
C VAL A 232 13.93 -5.09 -25.90
N VAL A 233 14.73 -5.91 -25.22
CA VAL A 233 15.97 -6.47 -25.72
C VAL A 233 15.77 -7.94 -26.01
N ASP A 234 16.03 -8.35 -27.25
CA ASP A 234 16.15 -9.77 -27.61
C ASP A 234 17.51 -10.29 -27.13
N LEU A 235 17.51 -11.30 -26.26
CA LEU A 235 18.74 -11.79 -25.62
C LEU A 235 19.62 -12.65 -26.54
N ALA A 236 19.06 -13.17 -27.64
CA ALA A 236 19.83 -13.95 -28.60
C ALA A 236 20.67 -13.05 -29.52
N THR A 237 20.19 -11.84 -29.79
CA THR A 237 20.77 -10.94 -30.80
C THR A 237 21.32 -9.64 -30.24
N GLY A 238 20.83 -9.19 -29.07
CA GLY A 238 21.08 -7.85 -28.54
C GLY A 238 20.25 -6.77 -29.25
N ASP A 239 19.27 -7.14 -30.09
CA ASP A 239 18.42 -6.18 -30.78
C ASP A 239 17.48 -5.47 -29.79
N VAL A 240 17.47 -4.14 -29.84
CA VAL A 240 16.66 -3.28 -28.97
C VAL A 240 15.49 -2.69 -29.75
N THR A 241 14.28 -2.89 -29.24
CA THR A 241 13.05 -2.25 -29.73
C THR A 241 12.51 -1.27 -28.70
N GLU A 242 12.41 0.01 -29.07
CA GLU A 242 11.81 1.05 -28.22
C GLU A 242 10.31 1.23 -28.52
N ARG A 243 9.52 1.44 -27.46
CA ARG A 243 8.09 1.75 -27.52
C ARG A 243 7.67 2.58 -26.32
N ALA A 244 6.45 3.12 -26.35
CA ALA A 244 5.89 3.79 -25.18
C ALA A 244 5.73 2.79 -24.02
N GLY A 245 6.19 3.17 -22.83
CA GLY A 245 6.02 2.38 -21.61
C GLY A 245 4.77 2.82 -20.82
N PRO A 246 4.02 1.89 -20.21
CA PRO A 246 2.94 2.25 -19.31
C PRO A 246 3.49 2.84 -18.00
N ALA A 247 2.63 3.50 -17.21
CA ALA A 247 3.02 3.96 -15.88
C ALA A 247 3.18 2.76 -14.91
N LEU A 248 4.16 2.84 -14.02
CA LEU A 248 4.39 1.87 -12.93
C LEU A 248 3.78 2.37 -11.63
N ASP A 249 2.53 2.86 -11.71
CA ASP A 249 1.89 3.55 -10.59
C ASP A 249 1.67 2.59 -9.40
N GLY A 250 2.11 3.04 -8.23
CA GLY A 250 2.01 2.30 -6.97
C GLY A 250 3.04 1.18 -6.79
N ALA A 251 4.00 1.03 -7.71
CA ALA A 251 5.13 0.11 -7.49
C ALA A 251 6.08 0.68 -6.44
N THR A 252 6.45 -0.15 -5.47
CA THR A 252 7.38 0.25 -4.41
C THR A 252 8.80 0.22 -4.95
N PRO A 253 9.53 1.35 -4.96
CA PRO A 253 10.92 1.38 -5.42
C PRO A 253 11.82 0.66 -4.41
N CYS A 254 12.84 -0.07 -4.89
CA CYS A 254 13.90 -0.53 -3.99
C CYS A 254 14.75 0.68 -3.56
N GLU A 255 15.64 0.50 -2.59
CA GLU A 255 16.74 1.45 -2.30
C GLU A 255 17.80 1.56 -3.43
N SER A 256 17.36 1.42 -4.68
CA SER A 256 18.10 1.75 -5.90
C SER A 256 17.23 2.47 -6.92
N TRP A 257 17.63 2.44 -8.18
CA TRP A 257 17.09 3.24 -9.26
C TRP A 257 15.88 2.60 -9.96
N ALA A 258 15.53 1.35 -9.63
CA ALA A 258 14.50 0.60 -10.35
C ALA A 258 13.62 -0.29 -9.45
N VAL A 259 12.54 -0.79 -10.06
CA VAL A 259 11.74 -1.93 -9.60
C VAL A 259 12.00 -3.15 -10.47
N TRP A 260 11.81 -4.35 -9.91
CA TRP A 260 11.94 -5.62 -10.63
C TRP A 260 10.61 -6.35 -10.78
N GLY A 261 10.41 -6.92 -11.95
CA GLY A 261 9.25 -7.75 -12.24
C GLY A 261 9.41 -8.60 -13.50
N THR A 262 8.29 -8.94 -14.14
CA THR A 262 8.28 -9.80 -15.33
C THR A 262 7.68 -9.10 -16.55
N LEU A 263 8.17 -9.48 -17.73
CA LEU A 263 7.64 -9.14 -19.05
C LEU A 263 6.90 -10.36 -19.60
N GLU A 264 5.57 -10.32 -19.49
CA GLU A 264 4.67 -11.40 -19.93
C GLU A 264 4.16 -11.16 -21.35
N THR A 265 3.68 -12.22 -22.00
CA THR A 265 2.95 -12.14 -23.27
C THR A 265 1.59 -12.81 -23.09
N ILE A 266 0.51 -12.08 -23.33
CA ILE A 266 -0.86 -12.62 -23.25
C ILE A 266 -1.58 -12.18 -24.52
N ASP A 267 -2.11 -13.13 -25.28
CA ASP A 267 -2.79 -12.89 -26.57
C ASP A 267 -1.95 -12.07 -27.56
N GLY A 268 -0.62 -12.23 -27.52
CA GLY A 268 0.33 -11.50 -28.36
C GLY A 268 0.62 -10.07 -27.91
N GLU A 269 0.06 -9.63 -26.79
CA GLU A 269 0.34 -8.33 -26.17
C GLU A 269 1.36 -8.48 -25.05
N ASP A 270 2.25 -7.51 -24.92
CA ASP A 270 3.24 -7.47 -23.84
C ASP A 270 2.64 -6.80 -22.60
N TRP A 271 2.94 -7.39 -21.44
CA TRP A 271 2.48 -6.91 -20.13
C TRP A 271 3.65 -6.79 -19.17
N LEU A 272 3.69 -5.71 -18.39
CA LEU A 272 4.65 -5.54 -17.30
C LEU A 272 3.96 -5.90 -15.99
N VAL A 273 4.56 -6.81 -15.23
CA VAL A 273 4.05 -7.17 -13.91
C VAL A 273 4.90 -6.51 -12.83
N THR A 274 4.25 -5.84 -11.89
CA THR A 274 4.87 -5.16 -10.76
C THR A 274 4.12 -5.49 -9.47
N ALA A 275 4.80 -5.38 -8.35
CA ALA A 275 4.18 -5.45 -7.04
C ALA A 275 3.72 -4.06 -6.57
N ARG A 276 2.74 -4.07 -5.68
CA ARG A 276 2.24 -2.95 -4.86
C ARG A 276 2.12 -3.49 -3.43
N PRO A 277 1.94 -2.64 -2.40
CA PRO A 277 1.91 -3.08 -1.00
C PRO A 277 0.92 -4.22 -0.68
N ASP A 278 -0.17 -4.37 -1.44
CA ASP A 278 -1.24 -5.34 -1.16
C ASP A 278 -1.60 -6.22 -2.38
N ARG A 279 -0.85 -6.14 -3.49
CA ARG A 279 -1.21 -6.84 -4.74
C ARG A 279 -0.09 -6.94 -5.76
N LEU A 280 -0.17 -7.97 -6.58
CA LEU A 280 0.51 -8.00 -7.88
C LEU A 280 -0.41 -7.45 -8.96
N VAL A 281 0.10 -6.58 -9.82
CA VAL A 281 -0.63 -6.04 -10.98
C VAL A 281 0.14 -6.30 -12.26
N ARG A 282 -0.58 -6.56 -13.35
CA ARG A 282 -0.03 -6.56 -14.70
C ARG A 282 -0.61 -5.40 -15.49
N THR A 283 0.22 -4.66 -16.19
CA THR A 283 -0.18 -3.52 -17.00
C THR A 283 0.20 -3.73 -18.46
N ARG A 284 -0.79 -3.65 -19.36
CA ARG A 284 -0.60 -3.85 -20.78
C ARG A 284 0.20 -2.72 -21.38
N VAL A 285 1.22 -3.04 -22.16
CA VAL A 285 2.14 -2.05 -22.74
C VAL A 285 1.47 -1.19 -23.81
N SER A 286 0.54 -1.73 -24.58
CA SER A 286 -0.05 -1.03 -25.73
C SER A 286 -1.02 0.09 -25.37
N ASP A 287 -1.73 0.00 -24.24
CA ASP A 287 -2.74 0.98 -23.84
C ASP A 287 -2.78 1.32 -22.34
N GLY A 288 -1.94 0.69 -21.52
CA GLY A 288 -1.87 0.94 -20.08
C GLY A 288 -3.01 0.32 -19.27
N ARG A 289 -3.78 -0.62 -19.82
CA ARG A 289 -4.80 -1.34 -19.04
C ARG A 289 -4.12 -2.15 -17.93
N THR A 290 -4.48 -1.90 -16.67
CA THR A 290 -3.97 -2.63 -15.50
C THR A 290 -4.98 -3.62 -14.96
N GLU A 291 -4.51 -4.80 -14.58
CA GLU A 291 -5.30 -5.86 -13.99
C GLU A 291 -4.62 -6.43 -12.75
N VAL A 292 -5.39 -6.78 -11.72
CA VAL A 292 -4.87 -7.41 -10.50
C VAL A 292 -4.55 -8.88 -10.78
N VAL A 293 -3.28 -9.27 -10.73
CA VAL A 293 -2.86 -10.68 -10.81
C VAL A 293 -3.36 -11.44 -9.59
N GLN A 294 -3.05 -10.91 -8.40
CA GLN A 294 -3.40 -11.51 -7.12
C GLN A 294 -3.41 -10.44 -6.02
N LEU A 295 -4.29 -10.62 -5.04
CA LEU A 295 -4.32 -9.83 -3.80
C LEU A 295 -3.50 -10.52 -2.72
N PHE A 296 -2.92 -9.71 -1.85
CA PHE A 296 -2.11 -10.07 -0.70
C PHE A 296 -2.62 -9.27 0.50
N ASP A 297 -2.48 -9.78 1.71
CA ASP A 297 -2.89 -9.04 2.92
C ASP A 297 -1.91 -7.88 3.16
N ASP A 298 -0.62 -8.18 3.04
CA ASP A 298 0.48 -7.24 3.19
C ASP A 298 1.75 -7.85 2.58
N LEU A 299 2.30 -7.17 1.58
CA LEU A 299 3.59 -7.51 0.96
C LEU A 299 4.76 -6.76 1.61
N GLY A 300 4.52 -5.92 2.62
CA GLY A 300 5.56 -5.08 3.23
C GLY A 300 6.20 -4.15 2.20
N ASP A 301 7.51 -3.96 2.29
CA ASP A 301 8.28 -3.21 1.30
C ASP A 301 8.82 -4.11 0.18
N LEU A 302 7.92 -4.86 -0.47
CA LEU A 302 8.31 -5.70 -1.61
C LEU A 302 8.60 -4.82 -2.83
N CYS A 303 9.90 -4.58 -3.04
CA CYS A 303 10.38 -3.67 -4.07
C CYS A 303 10.70 -4.36 -5.42
N GLY A 304 10.80 -5.70 -5.42
CA GLY A 304 11.07 -6.47 -6.63
C GLY A 304 10.83 -7.96 -6.51
N PHE A 305 10.48 -8.59 -7.64
CA PHE A 305 10.37 -10.04 -7.75
C PHE A 305 10.81 -10.55 -9.14
N SER A 306 10.99 -11.86 -9.23
CA SER A 306 11.22 -12.60 -10.48
C SER A 306 10.58 -13.98 -10.37
N VAL A 307 10.66 -14.80 -11.41
CA VAL A 307 10.02 -16.12 -11.44
C VAL A 307 10.98 -17.17 -12.01
N SER A 308 10.97 -18.36 -11.42
CA SER A 308 11.60 -19.53 -12.04
C SER A 308 10.52 -20.41 -12.66
N LEU A 309 10.42 -20.37 -13.99
CA LEU A 309 9.47 -21.20 -14.73
C LEU A 309 9.84 -22.69 -14.66
N PHE A 310 11.12 -23.00 -14.43
CA PHE A 310 11.63 -24.37 -14.26
C PHE A 310 11.11 -25.04 -13.00
N LEU A 311 11.08 -24.28 -11.90
CA LEU A 311 10.72 -24.80 -10.58
C LEU A 311 9.33 -24.38 -10.13
N ARG A 312 8.59 -23.67 -10.99
CA ARG A 312 7.26 -23.14 -10.66
C ARG A 312 7.31 -22.28 -9.39
N ARG A 313 8.27 -21.35 -9.35
CA ARG A 313 8.50 -20.46 -8.20
C ARG A 313 8.36 -19.00 -8.56
N TRP A 314 7.76 -18.24 -7.66
CA TRP A 314 7.77 -16.77 -7.65
C TRP A 314 8.71 -16.33 -6.53
N ALA A 315 9.83 -15.72 -6.88
CA ALA A 315 10.89 -15.33 -5.96
C ALA A 315 10.85 -13.83 -5.69
N PHE A 316 10.99 -13.43 -4.44
CA PHE A 316 10.73 -12.08 -3.97
C PHE A 316 11.78 -11.63 -2.96
N HIS A 317 11.89 -10.31 -2.81
CA HIS A 317 12.55 -9.68 -1.67
C HIS A 317 11.61 -8.62 -1.08
N HIS A 318 11.58 -8.50 0.25
CA HIS A 318 10.92 -7.40 0.96
C HIS A 318 11.70 -6.98 2.21
N GLU A 319 11.69 -5.69 2.53
CA GLU A 319 12.12 -5.15 3.83
C GLU A 319 10.94 -5.19 4.82
N GLY A 320 11.25 -5.53 6.06
CA GLY A 320 10.32 -5.64 7.18
C GLY A 320 9.43 -6.87 7.14
N PRO A 321 8.67 -7.13 8.22
CA PRO A 321 7.76 -8.26 8.28
C PRO A 321 6.61 -8.09 7.26
N SER A 322 6.31 -9.16 6.54
CA SER A 322 5.15 -9.25 5.65
C SER A 322 4.42 -10.58 5.87
N GLN A 323 3.33 -10.82 5.14
CA GLN A 323 2.69 -12.13 5.18
C GLN A 323 3.56 -13.26 4.60
N LEU A 324 4.62 -12.91 3.87
CA LEU A 324 5.54 -13.86 3.24
C LEU A 324 6.70 -14.26 4.15
N GLY A 325 6.88 -13.58 5.29
CA GLY A 325 7.95 -13.85 6.25
C GLY A 325 8.16 -12.71 7.25
N ALA A 326 8.62 -13.05 8.46
CA ALA A 326 8.84 -12.09 9.55
C ALA A 326 10.32 -11.68 9.70
N HIS A 327 10.99 -11.38 8.59
CA HIS A 327 12.40 -10.98 8.56
C HIS A 327 12.54 -9.45 8.46
N GLU A 328 13.72 -8.93 8.81
CA GLU A 328 14.05 -7.51 8.57
C GLU A 328 14.40 -7.33 7.09
N GLU A 329 15.23 -8.21 6.54
CA GLU A 329 15.60 -8.25 5.13
C GLU A 329 15.29 -9.63 4.56
N ALA A 330 14.12 -9.79 3.96
CA ALA A 330 13.61 -11.09 3.53
C ALA A 330 13.98 -11.39 2.08
N ILE A 331 14.51 -12.58 1.83
CA ILE A 331 14.62 -13.19 0.50
C ILE A 331 13.90 -14.52 0.51
N GLY A 332 13.09 -14.78 -0.50
CA GLY A 332 12.30 -15.99 -0.51
C GLY A 332 11.74 -16.36 -1.86
N SER A 333 10.98 -17.46 -1.85
CA SER A 333 10.13 -17.81 -2.97
C SER A 333 8.87 -18.54 -2.50
N CYS A 334 7.81 -18.43 -3.28
CA CYS A 334 6.57 -19.17 -3.12
C CYS A 334 6.38 -20.11 -4.31
N ALA A 335 5.64 -21.21 -4.12
CA ALA A 335 5.15 -21.95 -5.26
C ALA A 335 4.24 -21.05 -6.10
N ALA A 336 4.28 -21.20 -7.41
CA ALA A 336 3.55 -20.36 -8.34
C ALA A 336 3.10 -21.16 -9.56
N HIS A 337 1.92 -20.81 -10.04
CA HIS A 337 1.29 -21.42 -11.20
C HIS A 337 1.38 -20.47 -12.37
N PHE A 338 1.52 -21.02 -13.56
CA PHE A 338 1.78 -20.26 -14.78
C PHE A 338 0.86 -20.72 -15.90
N CYS A 339 0.61 -19.81 -16.83
CA CYS A 339 0.03 -20.13 -18.12
C CYS A 339 1.13 -20.11 -19.16
N PHE A 340 1.22 -21.16 -19.96
CA PHE A 340 2.21 -21.32 -21.02
C PHE A 340 1.45 -21.45 -22.34
N ASP A 341 1.73 -20.58 -23.31
CA ASP A 341 1.03 -20.55 -24.60
C ASP A 341 -0.51 -20.58 -24.46
N GLY A 342 -1.01 -19.83 -23.47
CA GLY A 342 -2.44 -19.67 -23.18
C GLY A 342 -3.09 -20.81 -22.39
N VAL A 343 -2.33 -21.82 -21.95
CA VAL A 343 -2.83 -22.93 -21.13
C VAL A 343 -2.30 -22.80 -19.70
N CYS A 344 -3.19 -22.62 -18.72
CA CYS A 344 -2.81 -22.50 -17.32
C CYS A 344 -2.68 -23.86 -16.60
N ASP A 345 -1.60 -24.01 -15.83
CA ASP A 345 -1.40 -25.11 -14.89
C ASP A 345 -2.03 -24.73 -13.54
N CYS A 346 -3.34 -24.87 -13.43
CA CYS A 346 -4.07 -24.40 -12.25
C CYS A 346 -4.00 -25.38 -11.06
N PRO A 347 -3.83 -24.87 -9.83
CA PRO A 347 -3.83 -25.69 -8.63
C PRO A 347 -5.23 -26.20 -8.30
N GLU A 348 -5.32 -27.24 -7.47
CA GLU A 348 -6.61 -27.78 -7.00
C GLU A 348 -7.46 -26.74 -6.25
N GLN A 349 -6.82 -25.79 -5.56
CA GLN A 349 -7.51 -24.72 -4.82
C GLN A 349 -8.09 -23.65 -5.74
N ALA A 350 -7.62 -23.54 -6.99
CA ALA A 350 -8.10 -22.56 -7.97
C ALA A 350 -8.14 -23.19 -9.37
N PRO A 351 -8.95 -24.24 -9.59
CA PRO A 351 -8.76 -25.18 -10.70
C PRO A 351 -9.20 -24.65 -12.06
N THR A 352 -9.84 -23.47 -12.11
CA THR A 352 -10.41 -22.94 -13.35
C THR A 352 -9.44 -21.99 -14.04
N ASP A 353 -9.10 -22.29 -15.30
CA ASP A 353 -8.40 -21.37 -16.19
C ASP A 353 -9.36 -20.28 -16.68
N CYS A 354 -9.12 -19.05 -16.23
CA CYS A 354 -9.87 -17.86 -16.57
C CYS A 354 -9.15 -16.95 -17.58
N GLY A 355 -8.47 -17.55 -18.56
CA GLY A 355 -7.85 -16.83 -19.68
C GLY A 355 -6.60 -16.08 -19.25
N GLY A 356 -5.65 -16.80 -18.63
CA GLY A 356 -4.38 -16.23 -18.15
C GLY A 356 -4.29 -16.01 -16.64
N ARG A 357 -5.27 -16.54 -15.88
CA ARG A 357 -5.32 -16.59 -14.41
C ARG A 357 -5.99 -17.87 -13.96
N CYS A 358 -5.55 -18.40 -12.83
CA CYS A 358 -6.23 -19.51 -12.16
C CYS A 358 -7.16 -18.95 -11.09
N ALA A 359 -8.42 -19.39 -11.10
CA ALA A 359 -9.42 -18.90 -10.16
C ALA A 359 -10.24 -20.04 -9.56
N ASP A 360 -10.53 -19.89 -8.27
CA ASP A 360 -11.61 -20.60 -7.61
C ASP A 360 -12.93 -19.88 -7.90
N LEU A 361 -13.82 -20.49 -8.67
CA LEU A 361 -15.11 -19.88 -8.96
C LEU A 361 -16.03 -19.85 -7.73
N GLU A 362 -15.74 -20.60 -6.67
CA GLU A 362 -16.60 -20.68 -5.48
C GLU A 362 -16.26 -19.63 -4.42
N GLY A 363 -14.99 -19.25 -4.31
CA GLY A 363 -14.49 -18.32 -3.29
C GLY A 363 -13.79 -17.07 -3.81
N ASN A 364 -13.43 -16.97 -5.09
CA ASN A 364 -12.70 -15.80 -5.62
C ASN A 364 -13.66 -14.64 -5.94
N PRO A 365 -13.59 -13.49 -5.23
CA PRO A 365 -14.48 -12.36 -5.47
C PRO A 365 -14.28 -11.67 -6.82
N SER A 366 -13.23 -11.97 -7.58
CA SER A 366 -13.00 -11.43 -8.94
C SER A 366 -13.40 -12.40 -10.06
N HIS A 367 -13.81 -13.62 -9.71
CA HIS A 367 -14.21 -14.67 -10.65
C HIS A 367 -15.40 -15.50 -10.11
N CYS A 368 -16.34 -14.86 -9.42
CA CYS A 368 -17.37 -15.55 -8.67
C CYS A 368 -18.42 -16.19 -9.60
N GLY A 369 -18.57 -17.52 -9.52
CA GLY A 369 -19.49 -18.33 -10.31
C GLY A 369 -19.08 -18.53 -11.78
N ARG A 370 -18.33 -17.59 -12.38
CA ARG A 370 -17.70 -17.74 -13.70
C ARG A 370 -16.52 -16.75 -13.84
N CYS A 371 -15.63 -17.06 -14.78
CA CYS A 371 -14.47 -16.23 -15.06
C CYS A 371 -14.82 -14.77 -15.41
N GLY A 372 -14.14 -13.83 -14.74
CA GLY A 372 -14.27 -12.40 -15.00
C GLY A 372 -15.47 -11.73 -14.34
N GLU A 373 -16.28 -12.46 -13.58
CA GLU A 373 -17.35 -11.86 -12.77
C GLU A 373 -16.81 -11.45 -11.40
N SER A 374 -16.72 -10.14 -11.19
CA SER A 374 -16.37 -9.58 -9.88
C SER A 374 -17.60 -9.35 -9.03
N CYS A 375 -17.49 -9.65 -7.74
CA CYS A 375 -18.43 -9.21 -6.72
C CYS A 375 -18.35 -7.70 -6.51
N ALA A 376 -19.45 -7.16 -5.98
CA ALA A 376 -19.56 -5.79 -5.52
C ALA A 376 -18.45 -5.45 -4.51
N ILE A 377 -18.12 -4.16 -4.40
CA ILE A 377 -17.23 -3.68 -3.33
C ILE A 377 -17.86 -4.04 -1.97
N GLY A 378 -17.10 -4.76 -1.13
CA GLY A 378 -17.56 -5.25 0.17
C GLY A 378 -18.36 -6.56 0.15
N ALA A 379 -18.50 -7.20 -1.02
CA ALA A 379 -19.08 -8.52 -1.15
C ALA A 379 -17.99 -9.60 -1.32
N ALA A 380 -18.19 -10.73 -0.66
CA ALA A 380 -17.39 -11.95 -0.82
C ALA A 380 -18.05 -12.90 -1.83
N CYS A 381 -17.28 -13.83 -2.38
CA CYS A 381 -17.82 -14.95 -3.14
C CYS A 381 -18.04 -16.12 -2.18
N VAL A 382 -19.28 -16.60 -2.07
CA VAL A 382 -19.64 -17.71 -1.17
C VAL A 382 -20.40 -18.75 -1.97
N GLY A 383 -19.74 -19.88 -2.28
CA GLY A 383 -20.34 -20.97 -3.05
C GLY A 383 -20.64 -20.58 -4.50
N GLY A 384 -19.86 -19.67 -5.08
CA GLY A 384 -20.01 -19.21 -6.45
C GLY A 384 -21.07 -18.14 -6.65
N GLU A 385 -21.61 -17.60 -5.57
CA GLU A 385 -22.53 -16.47 -5.58
C GLU A 385 -21.94 -15.33 -4.74
N CYS A 386 -22.03 -14.10 -5.26
CA CYS A 386 -21.63 -12.94 -4.48
C CYS A 386 -22.60 -12.75 -3.30
N ALA A 387 -22.05 -12.54 -2.11
CA ALA A 387 -22.79 -12.34 -0.88
C ALA A 387 -22.09 -11.30 0.00
N CYS A 388 -22.86 -10.53 0.76
CA CYS A 388 -22.30 -9.58 1.73
C CYS A 388 -21.88 -10.32 3.00
N GLU A 389 -20.71 -9.98 3.54
CA GLU A 389 -20.01 -10.74 4.60
C GLU A 389 -20.81 -10.87 5.92
N ASP A 390 -21.77 -9.98 6.15
CA ASP A 390 -22.47 -9.79 7.43
C ASP A 390 -23.82 -10.53 7.50
N GLY A 391 -24.35 -11.02 6.36
CA GLY A 391 -25.67 -11.63 6.25
C GLY A 391 -26.87 -10.71 6.55
N SER A 392 -26.65 -9.50 7.08
CA SER A 392 -27.65 -8.44 7.28
C SER A 392 -27.79 -7.50 6.08
N ALA A 393 -26.80 -7.48 5.19
CA ALA A 393 -26.81 -6.67 3.97
C ALA A 393 -27.28 -7.49 2.76
N ALA A 394 -28.09 -6.86 1.91
CA ALA A 394 -28.50 -7.40 0.62
C ALA A 394 -27.64 -6.79 -0.50
N LEU A 395 -27.40 -7.56 -1.56
CA LEU A 395 -26.83 -7.02 -2.80
C LEU A 395 -27.90 -6.19 -3.51
N CYS A 396 -27.76 -4.87 -3.45
CA CYS A 396 -28.68 -3.94 -4.07
C CYS A 396 -28.00 -3.20 -5.21
N ALA A 397 -28.76 -2.81 -6.22
CA ALA A 397 -28.24 -1.98 -7.30
C ALA A 397 -27.85 -0.59 -6.76
N ASP A 398 -26.68 -0.11 -7.13
CA ASP A 398 -26.22 1.20 -6.72
C ASP A 398 -27.17 2.29 -7.24
N VAL A 399 -27.40 3.29 -6.39
CA VAL A 399 -28.39 4.32 -6.66
C VAL A 399 -27.95 5.28 -7.76
N ALA A 400 -26.65 5.59 -7.83
CA ALA A 400 -26.05 6.46 -8.81
C ALA A 400 -25.65 5.70 -10.10
N GLN A 401 -25.32 4.41 -9.98
CA GLN A 401 -24.85 3.56 -11.07
C GLN A 401 -25.58 2.20 -11.05
N PRO A 402 -26.80 2.09 -11.62
CA PRO A 402 -27.64 0.89 -11.52
C PRO A 402 -27.07 -0.42 -12.08
N ALA A 403 -25.93 -0.34 -12.79
CA ALA A 403 -25.20 -1.50 -13.30
C ALA A 403 -24.20 -2.08 -12.29
N LEU A 404 -23.93 -1.38 -11.18
CA LEU A 404 -23.10 -1.85 -10.08
C LEU A 404 -24.00 -2.37 -8.95
N LEU A 405 -23.54 -3.42 -8.28
CA LEU A 405 -24.12 -3.89 -7.03
C LEU A 405 -23.32 -3.33 -5.87
N VAL A 406 -23.99 -3.09 -4.74
CA VAL A 406 -23.42 -2.66 -3.47
C VAL A 406 -24.06 -3.46 -2.33
N CYS A 407 -23.30 -3.70 -1.27
CA CYS A 407 -23.85 -4.24 -0.03
C CYS A 407 -24.56 -3.12 0.75
N ALA A 408 -25.87 -3.24 0.88
CA ALA A 408 -26.70 -2.30 1.63
C ALA A 408 -27.53 -3.06 2.67
N ASP A 409 -27.53 -2.57 3.91
CA ASP A 409 -28.37 -3.12 4.99
C ASP A 409 -29.77 -2.52 4.89
N PRO A 410 -30.81 -3.30 4.51
CA PRO A 410 -32.14 -2.76 4.37
C PRO A 410 -32.74 -2.27 5.69
N ALA A 411 -32.16 -2.59 6.84
CA ALA A 411 -32.63 -2.09 8.12
C ALA A 411 -32.21 -0.63 8.40
N THR A 412 -31.12 -0.16 7.77
CA THR A 412 -30.45 1.10 8.15
C THR A 412 -30.08 1.99 6.97
N ASP A 413 -30.00 1.44 5.74
CA ASP A 413 -29.65 2.20 4.55
C ASP A 413 -30.85 3.01 4.01
N PRO A 414 -30.79 4.35 3.98
CA PRO A 414 -31.86 5.18 3.43
C PRO A 414 -32.02 5.07 1.90
N LEU A 415 -31.04 4.52 1.18
CA LEU A 415 -31.11 4.29 -0.26
C LEU A 415 -31.71 2.93 -0.63
N HIS A 416 -31.80 2.01 0.33
CA HIS A 416 -32.26 0.62 0.13
C HIS A 416 -33.10 0.13 1.33
N CYS A 417 -34.01 0.98 1.83
CA CYS A 417 -34.70 0.80 3.10
C CYS A 417 -35.87 -0.19 3.04
N GLY A 418 -35.76 -1.32 3.72
CA GLY A 418 -36.76 -2.39 3.77
C GLY A 418 -36.67 -3.36 2.58
N ASP A 419 -36.24 -2.88 1.41
CA ASP A 419 -35.86 -3.65 0.24
C ASP A 419 -34.86 -2.86 -0.64
N CYS A 420 -34.26 -3.53 -1.63
CA CYS A 420 -33.26 -2.93 -2.51
C CYS A 420 -33.77 -1.85 -3.47
N ASP A 421 -35.08 -1.63 -3.58
CA ASP A 421 -35.63 -0.64 -4.52
C ASP A 421 -36.24 0.57 -3.78
N THR A 422 -36.34 0.50 -2.45
CA THR A 422 -36.98 1.50 -1.62
C THR A 422 -35.99 2.55 -1.15
N ARG A 423 -36.03 3.71 -1.79
CA ARG A 423 -35.32 4.91 -1.34
C ARG A 423 -36.20 5.72 -0.42
N CYS A 424 -35.70 6.04 0.76
CA CYS A 424 -36.32 7.02 1.61
C CYS A 424 -36.30 8.41 0.96
N GLY A 425 -37.34 9.19 1.26
CA GLY A 425 -37.40 10.59 0.86
C GLY A 425 -36.20 11.37 1.39
N ARG A 426 -35.96 12.54 0.81
CA ARG A 426 -34.87 13.42 1.23
C ARG A 426 -34.95 13.68 2.74
N HIS A 427 -33.83 13.44 3.44
CA HIS A 427 -33.70 13.53 4.90
C HIS A 427 -34.64 12.64 5.75
N VAL A 428 -35.18 11.57 5.15
CA VAL A 428 -35.91 10.55 5.90
C VAL A 428 -34.94 9.38 6.18
N PRO A 429 -34.57 9.13 7.45
CA PRO A 429 -33.70 8.02 7.79
C PRO A 429 -34.43 6.67 7.63
N CYS A 430 -33.67 5.62 7.34
CA CYS A 430 -34.15 4.25 7.45
C CYS A 430 -33.97 3.76 8.89
N LEU A 431 -35.07 3.43 9.56
CA LEU A 431 -35.06 2.90 10.92
C LEU A 431 -35.79 1.56 10.94
N SER A 432 -35.02 0.48 11.13
CA SER A 432 -35.55 -0.90 11.15
C SER A 432 -36.34 -1.24 9.88
N GLY A 433 -35.80 -0.85 8.72
CA GLY A 433 -36.40 -1.16 7.41
C GLY A 433 -37.65 -0.34 7.09
N ARG A 434 -37.80 0.83 7.71
CA ARG A 434 -38.88 1.78 7.42
C ARG A 434 -38.34 3.19 7.33
N CYS A 435 -38.67 3.85 6.23
CA CYS A 435 -38.50 5.29 6.08
C CYS A 435 -39.40 5.98 7.10
N THR A 436 -38.78 6.49 8.16
CA THR A 436 -39.49 7.07 9.30
C THR A 436 -39.24 8.57 9.29
N PRO A 437 -40.23 9.40 8.92
CA PRO A 437 -40.08 10.84 8.98
C PRO A 437 -39.75 11.24 10.43
N LEU A 438 -38.63 11.93 10.61
CA LEU A 438 -38.36 12.56 11.89
C LEU A 438 -39.40 13.68 12.08
N PRO A 439 -39.99 13.81 13.28
CA PRO A 439 -40.86 14.94 13.56
C PRO A 439 -40.02 16.21 13.51
N HIS A 440 -40.19 16.97 12.43
CA HIS A 440 -39.65 18.32 12.27
C HIS A 440 -40.81 19.31 12.24
N ARG A 441 -40.55 20.54 12.66
CA ARG A 441 -41.58 21.59 12.71
C ARG A 441 -41.08 22.82 11.98
N CYS A 442 -41.35 22.83 10.68
CA CYS A 442 -41.03 23.95 9.81
C CYS A 442 -41.61 25.28 10.34
N GLY A 443 -40.75 26.29 10.39
CA GLY A 443 -41.08 27.64 10.83
C GLY A 443 -40.93 27.86 12.33
N ASN A 444 -40.03 27.15 12.99
CA ASN A 444 -39.74 27.30 14.41
C ASN A 444 -38.43 28.07 14.71
N GLY A 445 -37.65 28.36 13.68
CA GLY A 445 -36.39 29.11 13.72
C GLY A 445 -35.17 28.24 13.98
N VAL A 446 -35.28 26.90 13.92
CA VAL A 446 -34.18 25.95 14.14
C VAL A 446 -34.16 24.95 12.99
N VAL A 447 -33.06 24.92 12.23
CA VAL A 447 -32.89 23.93 11.15
C VAL A 447 -32.64 22.55 11.76
N GLU A 448 -33.61 21.66 11.63
CA GLU A 448 -33.54 20.29 12.11
C GLU A 448 -32.97 19.35 11.03
N ALA A 449 -32.54 18.14 11.40
CA ALA A 449 -31.90 17.19 10.46
C ALA A 449 -32.78 16.80 9.25
N ALA A 450 -34.07 17.11 9.27
CA ALA A 450 -35.03 16.87 8.19
C ALA A 450 -35.32 18.10 7.31
N GLU A 451 -34.78 19.28 7.63
CA GLU A 451 -35.07 20.57 7.01
C GLU A 451 -33.87 21.10 6.22
N ASP A 452 -34.09 21.67 5.04
CA ASP A 452 -33.04 22.37 4.28
C ASP A 452 -32.84 23.82 4.76
N CYS A 453 -33.89 24.40 5.34
CA CYS A 453 -33.95 25.77 5.84
C CYS A 453 -35.06 25.85 6.91
N ASP A 454 -35.04 26.90 7.74
CA ASP A 454 -36.17 27.30 8.59
C ASP A 454 -36.01 28.81 8.87
N ASP A 455 -36.99 29.62 8.48
CA ASP A 455 -36.96 31.08 8.63
C ASP A 455 -37.87 31.62 9.74
N GLY A 456 -38.29 30.74 10.65
CA GLY A 456 -39.08 31.08 11.82
C GLY A 456 -40.57 31.27 11.54
N ASN A 457 -41.04 30.94 10.33
CA ASN A 457 -42.46 30.96 10.01
C ASN A 457 -42.85 29.93 8.91
N ALA A 458 -44.15 29.82 8.59
CA ALA A 458 -44.67 28.84 7.63
C ALA A 458 -45.45 29.52 6.49
N VAL A 459 -44.96 30.65 6.00
CA VAL A 459 -45.51 31.40 4.87
C VAL A 459 -44.79 30.95 3.61
N ASP A 460 -45.51 30.66 2.54
CA ASP A 460 -44.87 30.35 1.25
C ASP A 460 -44.37 31.62 0.54
N GLY A 461 -43.20 31.53 -0.10
CA GLY A 461 -42.66 32.57 -0.98
C GLY A 461 -41.76 33.61 -0.31
N ASP A 462 -41.34 33.36 0.94
CA ASP A 462 -40.20 34.00 1.60
C ASP A 462 -38.97 33.06 1.59
N SER A 463 -37.96 33.37 2.41
CA SER A 463 -36.63 32.73 2.43
C SER A 463 -36.67 31.20 2.60
N CYS A 464 -37.72 30.63 3.18
CA CYS A 464 -37.89 29.19 3.32
C CYS A 464 -39.36 28.79 3.10
N PRO A 465 -39.68 27.86 2.18
CA PRO A 465 -41.06 27.46 1.94
C PRO A 465 -41.71 26.85 3.18
N ALA A 466 -43.05 26.83 3.25
CA ALA A 466 -43.77 26.34 4.43
C ALA A 466 -43.60 24.82 4.69
N ASP A 467 -42.90 24.11 3.80
CA ASP A 467 -42.49 22.71 3.95
C ASP A 467 -41.00 22.53 4.26
N CYS A 468 -40.22 23.60 4.34
CA CYS A 468 -38.78 23.61 4.67
C CYS A 468 -37.91 22.75 3.73
N LEU A 469 -38.41 22.46 2.52
CA LEU A 469 -37.72 21.69 1.49
C LEU A 469 -37.26 22.62 0.37
N ALA A 470 -35.94 22.73 0.18
CA ALA A 470 -35.39 23.50 -0.92
C ALA A 470 -35.72 22.84 -2.27
N THR A 471 -36.44 23.53 -3.16
CA THR A 471 -36.71 23.07 -4.54
C THR A 471 -35.95 23.89 -5.59
N PRO A 472 -35.38 23.27 -6.64
CA PRO A 472 -34.75 24.02 -7.73
C PRO A 472 -35.79 24.77 -8.58
N CYS A 473 -35.68 26.10 -8.62
CA CYS A 473 -36.42 27.14 -9.37
C CYS A 473 -37.69 26.74 -10.18
N GLY A 474 -38.88 27.11 -9.67
CA GLY A 474 -40.20 27.01 -10.34
C GLY A 474 -41.18 28.15 -9.97
N PRO A 475 -42.48 28.08 -10.31
CA PRO A 475 -43.45 29.20 -10.20
C PRO A 475 -43.81 29.67 -8.78
N VAL A 476 -43.17 29.09 -7.76
CA VAL A 476 -43.26 29.47 -6.34
C VAL A 476 -41.86 29.79 -5.78
N ALA A 477 -40.90 30.18 -6.63
CA ALA A 477 -39.47 30.23 -6.27
C ALA A 477 -39.07 31.42 -5.40
N VAL A 478 -38.29 31.06 -4.39
CA VAL A 478 -37.29 31.88 -3.72
C VAL A 478 -36.00 31.89 -4.53
N CYS A 479 -35.38 33.05 -4.63
CA CYS A 479 -33.95 33.15 -4.91
C CYS A 479 -33.27 32.84 -3.56
N PHE A 480 -32.36 31.87 -3.50
CA PHE A 480 -31.60 31.58 -2.28
C PHE A 480 -30.24 31.04 -2.71
N ASP A 481 -29.19 31.84 -2.56
CA ASP A 481 -27.81 31.41 -2.83
C ASP A 481 -27.15 30.75 -1.60
N GLY A 482 -27.87 30.65 -0.48
CA GLY A 482 -27.34 30.16 0.79
C GLY A 482 -26.62 31.24 1.59
N ASP A 483 -26.50 32.47 1.08
CA ASP A 483 -25.84 33.58 1.75
C ASP A 483 -26.85 34.44 2.51
N ARG A 484 -26.90 34.23 3.83
CA ARG A 484 -27.73 35.02 4.77
C ARG A 484 -27.39 36.52 4.78
N CYS A 485 -26.31 36.96 4.13
CA CYS A 485 -25.89 38.35 4.01
C CYS A 485 -26.19 38.97 2.66
N THR A 486 -26.92 38.26 1.80
CA THR A 486 -27.62 38.86 0.68
C THR A 486 -29.13 38.70 0.88
N ARG A 487 -29.87 39.69 0.40
CA ARG A 487 -31.32 39.66 0.31
C ARG A 487 -31.66 39.27 -1.10
N ASP A 488 -32.15 38.06 -1.23
CA ASP A 488 -32.42 37.42 -2.50
C ASP A 488 -33.70 37.97 -3.13
N VAL A 489 -33.56 38.72 -4.22
CA VAL A 489 -34.70 39.27 -4.96
C VAL A 489 -34.73 38.67 -6.36
N CYS A 490 -35.80 37.95 -6.66
CA CYS A 490 -36.06 37.49 -8.02
C CYS A 490 -36.58 38.66 -8.87
N VAL A 491 -35.82 39.04 -9.90
CA VAL A 491 -36.14 40.21 -10.74
C VAL A 491 -36.82 39.86 -12.06
N ASP A 492 -36.75 38.60 -12.50
CA ASP A 492 -37.47 38.12 -13.69
C ASP A 492 -37.82 36.63 -13.60
N ALA A 493 -39.12 36.35 -13.40
CA ALA A 493 -39.68 35.00 -13.30
C ALA A 493 -39.71 34.22 -14.62
N ALA A 494 -39.51 34.87 -15.77
CA ALA A 494 -39.50 34.21 -17.09
C ALA A 494 -38.09 33.77 -17.53
N THR A 495 -37.04 34.42 -17.01
CA THR A 495 -35.63 34.12 -17.35
C THR A 495 -34.85 33.48 -16.22
N GLY A 496 -35.37 33.49 -14.99
CA GLY A 496 -34.70 32.95 -13.81
C GLY A 496 -33.59 33.85 -13.28
N ALA A 497 -33.66 35.16 -13.53
CA ALA A 497 -32.63 36.11 -13.11
C ALA A 497 -32.79 36.53 -11.64
N CYS A 498 -31.71 36.35 -10.87
CA CYS A 498 -31.60 36.74 -9.45
C CYS A 498 -30.80 38.04 -9.31
N VAL A 499 -31.17 38.88 -8.33
CA VAL A 499 -30.33 40.00 -7.86
C VAL A 499 -30.13 39.85 -6.35
N PHE A 500 -28.88 39.91 -5.93
CA PHE A 500 -28.43 39.74 -4.55
C PHE A 500 -28.14 41.12 -3.95
N GLU A 501 -29.05 41.65 -3.13
CA GLU A 501 -28.82 42.93 -2.45
C GLU A 501 -28.07 42.73 -1.13
N VAL A 502 -27.01 43.49 -0.89
CA VAL A 502 -26.17 43.33 0.31
C VAL A 502 -26.91 43.71 1.59
N ALA A 503 -26.91 42.82 2.61
CA ALA A 503 -27.42 43.12 3.95
C ALA A 503 -26.56 44.19 4.66
N GLU A 504 -27.14 44.95 5.60
CA GLU A 504 -26.39 45.97 6.35
C GLU A 504 -25.30 45.33 7.24
N ASP A 505 -24.12 45.96 7.29
CA ASP A 505 -23.01 45.50 8.12
C ASP A 505 -23.46 45.39 9.60
N GLY A 506 -23.30 44.21 10.20
CA GLY A 506 -23.73 43.91 11.57
C GLY A 506 -25.08 43.20 11.68
N ALA A 507 -25.79 42.94 10.58
CA ALA A 507 -26.96 42.07 10.60
C ALA A 507 -26.56 40.64 11.06
N PRO A 508 -27.35 39.99 11.93
CA PRO A 508 -27.03 38.65 12.41
C PRO A 508 -27.12 37.66 11.25
N CYS A 509 -26.15 36.77 11.17
CA CYS A 509 -26.17 35.59 10.32
C CYS A 509 -25.70 34.38 11.14
N ASP A 510 -25.63 33.20 10.53
CA ASP A 510 -25.14 31.98 11.18
C ASP A 510 -24.47 31.15 10.07
N LEU A 511 -23.21 30.81 10.21
CA LEU A 511 -22.44 30.12 9.16
C LEU A 511 -22.20 28.64 9.48
N ASP A 512 -22.29 28.25 10.75
CA ASP A 512 -21.87 26.92 11.24
C ASP A 512 -22.98 26.14 11.96
N GLY A 513 -24.20 26.68 12.04
CA GLY A 513 -25.38 26.03 12.58
C GLY A 513 -25.39 25.92 14.10
N ARG A 514 -24.57 26.72 14.80
CA ARG A 514 -24.52 26.76 16.26
C ARG A 514 -25.44 27.85 16.80
N ALA A 515 -26.02 27.61 17.97
CA ALA A 515 -27.01 28.51 18.58
C ALA A 515 -26.41 29.77 19.24
N ASP A 516 -25.14 30.08 19.02
CA ASP A 516 -24.47 31.28 19.49
C ASP A 516 -24.58 32.42 18.46
N THR A 517 -25.09 33.57 18.90
CA THR A 517 -25.42 34.71 18.03
C THR A 517 -24.18 35.52 17.57
N ALA A 518 -23.09 34.86 17.18
CA ALA A 518 -21.78 35.49 17.03
C ALA A 518 -21.47 35.97 15.60
N ASP A 519 -22.14 35.44 14.57
CA ASP A 519 -21.84 35.76 13.18
C ASP A 519 -22.58 37.02 12.72
N THR A 520 -21.87 37.87 11.97
CA THR A 520 -22.46 39.10 11.44
C THR A 520 -22.08 39.32 9.98
N CYS A 521 -23.02 39.90 9.23
CA CYS A 521 -22.82 40.29 7.85
C CYS A 521 -21.79 41.42 7.74
N ARG A 522 -20.83 41.27 6.83
CA ARG A 522 -19.90 42.33 6.47
C ARG A 522 -19.58 42.29 4.99
N ALA A 523 -19.88 43.38 4.27
CA ALA A 523 -19.62 43.49 2.83
C ALA A 523 -20.16 42.31 1.98
N ALA A 524 -21.41 41.90 2.24
CA ALA A 524 -22.12 40.83 1.52
C ALA A 524 -21.61 39.40 1.78
N ALA A 525 -20.89 39.17 2.87
CA ALA A 525 -20.54 37.83 3.32
C ALA A 525 -20.89 37.70 4.81
N CYS A 526 -21.42 36.54 5.18
CA CYS A 526 -21.53 36.18 6.59
C CYS A 526 -20.11 35.90 7.11
N THR A 527 -19.67 36.71 8.04
CA THR A 527 -18.34 36.57 8.63
C THR A 527 -18.48 36.11 10.06
N GLN A 528 -17.85 34.99 10.38
CA GLN A 528 -17.54 34.68 11.77
C GLN A 528 -16.67 35.80 12.34
N PRO A 529 -16.72 36.09 13.65
CA PRO A 529 -15.56 36.69 14.30
C PRO A 529 -14.34 35.83 13.89
N ALA A 530 -13.26 36.47 13.44
CA ALA A 530 -12.10 35.82 12.81
C ALA A 530 -11.78 34.41 13.38
N PRO A 531 -11.41 33.44 12.52
CA PRO A 531 -11.25 32.04 12.90
C PRO A 531 -10.44 31.89 14.18
N ASP A 532 -10.89 30.96 15.04
CA ASP A 532 -10.28 30.52 16.29
C ASP A 532 -8.79 30.87 16.38
N PRO A 533 -8.36 31.70 17.35
CA PRO A 533 -6.97 31.72 17.78
C PRO A 533 -6.70 30.46 18.63
N ALA A 534 -7.05 29.27 18.13
CA ALA A 534 -6.32 28.08 18.51
C ALA A 534 -4.95 28.21 17.83
N LEU A 535 -4.05 28.95 18.49
CA LEU A 535 -2.71 29.20 18.01
C LEU A 535 -1.95 27.85 18.01
N MET A 536 -2.00 27.11 16.90
CA MET A 536 -0.85 26.29 16.55
C MET A 536 0.20 27.30 16.09
N ILE A 537 1.10 27.67 17.00
CA ILE A 537 1.98 28.83 16.85
C ILE A 537 2.94 28.62 15.67
N LEU A 538 2.52 29.06 14.49
CA LEU A 538 3.34 29.16 13.28
C LEU A 538 3.61 30.64 12.92
N GLU A 539 3.41 31.58 13.85
CA GLU A 539 3.89 32.95 13.68
C GLU A 539 5.37 33.08 14.08
N PRO A 540 6.22 33.65 13.20
CA PRO A 540 7.67 33.82 13.43
C PRO A 540 8.04 34.59 14.71
N ASP A 541 7.16 35.47 15.18
CA ASP A 541 7.46 36.39 16.27
C ASP A 541 7.39 35.73 17.66
N VAL A 542 6.64 34.63 17.80
CA VAL A 542 6.59 33.81 19.04
C VAL A 542 7.66 32.72 19.04
N LEU A 543 8.13 32.28 17.87
CA LEU A 543 9.35 31.45 17.74
C LEU A 543 10.62 32.18 18.26
N ALA A 544 10.54 33.51 18.40
CA ALA A 544 11.58 34.35 18.99
C ALA A 544 11.37 34.62 20.50
N ASP A 545 10.23 34.25 21.10
CA ASP A 545 10.03 34.36 22.54
C ASP A 545 10.84 33.26 23.25
N PRO A 546 11.81 33.63 24.11
CA PRO A 546 12.70 32.67 24.75
C PRO A 546 11.97 31.73 25.72
N ALA A 547 10.72 32.00 26.12
CA ALA A 547 9.95 31.16 27.03
C ALA A 547 9.16 30.03 26.34
N PHE A 548 8.93 30.11 25.02
CA PHE A 548 8.02 29.18 24.30
C PHE A 548 8.61 28.52 23.05
N SER A 549 9.78 28.97 22.58
CA SER A 549 10.42 28.40 21.39
C SER A 549 11.03 27.02 21.68
N PHE A 550 10.52 25.98 21.00
CA PHE A 550 11.04 24.60 21.07
C PHE A 550 12.55 24.54 20.83
N ARG A 551 13.04 25.33 19.88
CA ARG A 551 14.46 25.40 19.54
C ARG A 551 15.28 26.01 20.68
N THR A 552 14.80 27.08 21.32
CA THR A 552 15.49 27.71 22.45
C THR A 552 15.50 26.83 23.70
N ILE A 553 14.39 26.16 24.02
CA ILE A 553 14.31 25.24 25.17
C ILE A 553 15.22 24.02 24.94
N HIS A 554 15.22 23.48 23.71
CA HIS A 554 16.12 22.40 23.31
C HIS A 554 17.59 22.82 23.36
N ASP A 555 17.93 24.00 22.83
CA ASP A 555 19.30 24.53 22.85
C ASP A 555 19.77 24.85 24.28
N GLN A 556 18.87 25.27 25.18
CA GLN A 556 19.16 25.50 26.61
C GLN A 556 19.37 24.19 27.38
N LEU A 557 18.54 23.17 27.13
CA LEU A 557 18.72 21.83 27.71
C LEU A 557 19.99 21.14 27.17
N ALA A 558 20.32 21.33 25.90
CA ALA A 558 21.51 20.76 25.25
C ALA A 558 22.83 21.45 25.64
N ALA A 559 22.79 22.68 26.17
CA ALA A 559 23.97 23.49 26.50
C ALA A 559 24.36 23.46 28.00
N ASP A 560 24.03 22.41 28.75
CA ASP A 560 24.17 22.25 30.21
C ASP A 560 23.18 23.06 31.08
N GLY A 561 21.97 23.34 30.59
CA GLY A 561 20.93 24.04 31.36
C GLY A 561 20.43 23.23 32.57
N ASP A 562 20.26 23.90 33.71
CA ASP A 562 19.60 23.35 34.90
C ASP A 562 18.13 23.03 34.58
N GLY A 563 17.90 21.79 34.12
CA GLY A 563 16.59 21.30 33.70
C GLY A 563 15.54 21.38 34.81
N ALA A 564 15.95 21.30 36.08
CA ALA A 564 15.06 21.47 37.21
C ALA A 564 14.59 22.93 37.33
N ALA A 565 15.49 23.90 37.16
CA ALA A 565 15.12 25.31 37.14
C ALA A 565 14.20 25.67 35.96
N LEU A 566 14.46 25.11 34.77
CA LEU A 566 13.62 25.30 33.59
C LEU A 566 12.22 24.68 33.76
N PHE A 567 12.15 23.49 34.35
CA PHE A 567 10.88 22.83 34.66
C PHE A 567 10.04 23.62 35.67
N GLU A 568 10.65 24.12 36.75
CA GLU A 568 9.95 24.94 37.74
C GLU A 568 9.50 26.28 37.13
N GLN A 569 10.34 26.91 36.30
CA GLN A 569 9.96 28.12 35.58
C GLN A 569 8.78 27.87 34.65
N TRP A 570 8.82 26.81 33.83
CA TRP A 570 7.75 26.48 32.90
C TRP A 570 6.45 26.10 33.61
N THR A 571 6.48 25.23 34.62
CA THR A 571 5.28 24.82 35.37
C THR A 571 4.63 25.98 36.13
N SER A 572 5.42 26.98 36.56
CA SER A 572 4.88 28.20 37.16
C SER A 572 4.00 29.02 36.19
N THR A 573 4.30 28.98 34.89
CA THR A 573 3.48 29.65 33.85
C THR A 573 2.13 28.96 33.63
N LEU A 574 2.01 27.68 33.96
CA LEU A 574 0.79 26.89 33.85
C LEU A 574 -0.12 27.04 35.06
N ALA A 575 0.44 27.41 36.22
CA ALA A 575 -0.29 27.63 37.45
C ALA A 575 -1.02 29.00 37.50
N ALA A 576 -0.81 29.87 36.50
CA ALA A 576 -1.42 31.20 36.42
C ALA A 576 -2.18 31.40 35.09
N PRO A 577 -3.19 32.29 35.04
CA PRO A 577 -3.82 32.67 33.77
C PRO A 577 -2.82 33.37 32.85
N LEU A 578 -2.81 33.00 31.57
CA LEU A 578 -1.87 33.54 30.58
C LEU A 578 -2.61 34.35 29.54
N THR A 579 -2.24 35.62 29.38
CA THR A 579 -2.86 36.53 28.40
C THR A 579 -1.91 36.76 27.21
N ILE A 580 -2.37 36.42 26.00
CA ILE A 580 -1.63 36.62 24.75
C ILE A 580 -2.55 37.36 23.78
N ASN A 581 -2.07 38.47 23.23
CA ASN A 581 -2.80 39.30 22.26
C ASN A 581 -4.24 39.67 22.67
N GLY A 582 -4.47 39.87 23.98
CA GLY A 582 -5.77 40.27 24.53
C GLY A 582 -6.72 39.12 24.86
N PHE A 583 -6.34 37.89 24.56
CA PHE A 583 -7.08 36.68 24.94
C PHE A 583 -6.41 36.03 26.16
N THR A 584 -7.21 35.60 27.14
CA THR A 584 -6.71 35.03 28.39
C THR A 584 -7.07 33.55 28.50
N ALA A 585 -6.06 32.69 28.52
CA ALA A 585 -6.21 31.29 28.88
C ALA A 585 -6.29 31.13 30.41
N ALA A 586 -7.16 30.22 30.86
CA ALA A 586 -7.31 29.92 32.28
C ALA A 586 -6.07 29.21 32.85
N ALA A 587 -5.83 29.40 34.15
CA ALA A 587 -4.81 28.65 34.88
C ALA A 587 -5.12 27.14 34.86
N ARG A 588 -4.09 26.31 34.92
CA ARG A 588 -4.16 24.83 34.91
C ARG A 588 -3.76 24.23 36.27
N PRO A 589 -4.54 24.47 37.34
CA PRO A 589 -4.16 24.11 38.69
C PRO A 589 -4.05 22.60 38.93
N ALA A 590 -4.81 21.76 38.20
CA ALA A 590 -4.73 20.30 38.34
C ALA A 590 -3.41 19.72 37.85
N PHE A 591 -2.89 20.23 36.73
CA PHE A 591 -1.57 19.86 36.23
C PHE A 591 -0.46 20.36 37.17
N ALA A 592 -0.60 21.59 37.69
CA ALA A 592 0.33 22.10 38.70
C ALA A 592 0.29 21.28 40.01
N ALA A 593 -0.87 20.75 40.41
CA ALA A 593 -1.01 19.87 41.56
C ALA A 593 -0.35 18.49 41.33
N TYR A 594 -0.46 17.94 40.12
CA TYR A 594 0.28 16.74 39.72
C TYR A 594 1.80 16.97 39.79
N VAL A 595 2.27 18.08 39.23
CA VAL A 595 3.68 18.50 39.29
C VAL A 595 4.16 18.70 40.73
N ALA A 596 3.33 19.23 41.61
CA ALA A 596 3.66 19.41 43.02
C ALA A 596 3.89 18.07 43.76
N GLY A 597 3.40 16.95 43.22
CA GLY A 597 3.65 15.59 43.71
C GLY A 597 4.98 14.98 43.24
N VAL A 598 5.72 15.63 42.32
CA VAL A 598 7.00 15.12 41.83
C VAL A 598 8.07 15.23 42.94
N PRO A 599 8.91 14.20 43.15
CA PRO A 599 9.97 14.22 44.16
C PRO A 599 10.90 15.44 44.03
N ARG A 600 11.29 16.01 45.17
CA ARG A 600 12.17 17.19 45.25
C ARG A 600 13.47 16.87 45.98
N ALA A 601 14.56 17.45 45.51
CA ALA A 601 15.87 17.33 46.13
C ALA A 601 15.89 18.08 47.47
N ALA A 602 16.91 17.86 48.29
CA ALA A 602 17.05 18.51 49.61
C ALA A 602 17.07 20.06 49.55
N GLY A 603 17.35 20.64 48.38
CA GLY A 603 17.29 22.09 48.11
C GLY A 603 15.92 22.62 47.70
N GLY A 604 14.90 21.77 47.60
CA GLY A 604 13.53 22.14 47.27
C GLY A 604 13.23 22.27 45.77
N ALA A 605 14.21 22.13 44.88
CA ALA A 605 13.98 21.99 43.44
C ALA A 605 13.48 20.57 43.11
N VAL A 606 12.73 20.44 42.01
CA VAL A 606 12.37 19.12 41.45
C VAL A 606 13.63 18.26 41.23
N ASP A 607 13.56 17.01 41.63
CA ASP A 607 14.64 16.04 41.43
C ASP A 607 14.28 15.17 40.23
N LEU A 608 14.65 15.65 39.03
CA LEU A 608 14.33 14.98 37.77
C LEU A 608 15.03 13.62 37.63
N ASP A 609 16.19 13.47 38.27
CA ASP A 609 16.96 12.24 38.30
C ASP A 609 16.26 11.18 39.18
N VAL A 610 15.75 11.57 40.36
CA VAL A 610 14.96 10.68 41.23
C VAL A 610 13.59 10.34 40.63
N ALA A 611 13.03 11.23 39.82
CA ALA A 611 11.83 10.97 39.04
C ALA A 611 12.08 10.01 37.85
N GLY A 612 13.35 9.67 37.55
CA GLY A 612 13.73 8.71 36.51
C GLY A 612 13.66 9.26 35.08
N PHE A 613 13.80 10.58 34.89
CA PHE A 613 13.56 11.25 33.61
C PHE A 613 14.77 12.09 33.13
N SER A 614 15.06 12.04 31.82
CA SER A 614 15.86 13.07 31.14
C SER A 614 14.97 13.80 30.12
N PRO A 615 14.39 14.96 30.50
CA PRO A 615 13.48 15.69 29.62
C PRO A 615 14.21 16.26 28.42
N ALA A 616 13.67 16.02 27.23
CA ALA A 616 14.25 16.47 25.96
C ALA A 616 13.62 17.79 25.47
N ALA A 617 12.34 18.01 25.79
CA ALA A 617 11.62 19.26 25.57
C ALA A 617 10.31 19.33 26.37
N PHE A 618 9.89 20.55 26.69
CA PHE A 618 8.57 20.85 27.25
C PHE A 618 7.75 21.61 26.20
N VAL A 619 6.57 21.12 25.83
CA VAL A 619 5.74 21.74 24.77
C VAL A 619 4.32 21.94 25.27
N HIS A 620 3.80 23.15 25.13
CA HIS A 620 2.47 23.46 25.62
C HIS A 620 1.61 24.11 24.55
N ARG A 621 0.41 23.57 24.32
CA ARG A 621 -0.59 24.15 23.42
C ARG A 621 -1.60 24.95 24.24
N VAL A 622 -1.59 26.27 24.07
CA VAL A 622 -2.54 27.18 24.70
C VAL A 622 -3.70 27.39 23.73
N ASP A 623 -4.91 27.10 24.19
CA ASP A 623 -6.13 27.44 23.48
C ASP A 623 -6.67 28.76 24.04
N LEU A 624 -6.88 29.77 23.18
CA LEU A 624 -7.20 31.14 23.58
C LEU A 624 -8.71 31.46 23.48
N MET A 625 -9.54 30.45 23.31
CA MET A 625 -10.99 30.52 23.03
C MET A 625 -11.89 30.99 24.20
N GLY A 626 -11.31 31.64 25.23
CA GLY A 626 -12.06 32.26 26.32
C GLY A 626 -12.17 31.40 27.60
N PRO A 627 -12.91 31.89 28.62
CA PRO A 627 -12.98 31.29 29.95
C PRO A 627 -13.82 30.00 29.93
N GLY A 628 -13.22 28.92 29.44
CA GLY A 628 -13.88 27.62 29.25
C GLY A 628 -13.11 26.64 28.36
N HIS A 629 -11.99 27.07 27.76
CA HIS A 629 -11.16 26.22 26.92
C HIS A 629 -9.81 25.99 27.59
N CYS A 630 -9.48 24.71 27.82
CA CYS A 630 -8.38 24.32 28.71
C CYS A 630 -7.11 23.86 27.99
N GLY A 631 -7.16 23.68 26.66
CA GLY A 631 -6.01 23.35 25.81
C GLY A 631 -5.36 21.99 26.11
N GLU A 632 -4.13 21.81 25.62
CA GLU A 632 -3.38 20.54 25.70
C GLU A 632 -1.93 20.80 26.15
N THR A 633 -1.36 19.91 26.96
CA THR A 633 0.04 20.01 27.42
C THR A 633 0.80 18.74 27.01
N ARG A 634 2.01 18.89 26.46
CA ARG A 634 2.89 17.77 26.07
C ARG A 634 4.23 17.81 26.80
N LEU A 635 4.62 16.67 27.32
CA LEU A 635 5.91 16.45 27.97
C LEU A 635 6.68 15.42 27.16
N VAL A 636 7.84 15.78 26.61
CA VAL A 636 8.65 14.92 25.73
C VAL A 636 9.96 14.57 26.43
N PHE A 637 10.26 13.28 26.54
CA PHE A 637 11.44 12.75 27.23
C PHE A 637 12.26 11.83 26.33
N THR A 638 13.55 11.72 26.62
CA THR A 638 14.48 10.76 26.00
C THR A 638 15.14 9.92 27.09
N LYS A 639 15.39 8.64 26.83
CA LYS A 639 16.12 7.78 27.78
C LYS A 639 17.62 7.92 27.56
N ASP A 640 18.34 8.42 28.57
CA ASP A 640 19.81 8.54 28.68
C ASP A 640 20.60 9.04 27.45
N SER A 641 20.88 10.35 27.47
CA SER A 641 22.04 11.15 26.99
C SER A 641 22.90 10.79 25.75
N GLY A 642 22.54 9.81 24.91
CA GLY A 642 23.43 9.35 23.83
C GLY A 642 22.87 9.33 22.42
N LEU A 643 21.56 9.45 22.22
CA LEU A 643 20.93 9.18 20.93
C LEU A 643 20.06 10.35 20.48
N THR A 644 20.36 10.88 19.28
CA THR A 644 19.79 12.12 18.72
C THR A 644 18.60 11.87 17.79
N ARG A 645 18.17 10.61 17.60
CA ARG A 645 17.11 10.26 16.65
C ARG A 645 15.72 10.56 17.24
N PRO A 646 14.76 11.03 16.43
CA PRO A 646 13.37 11.25 16.84
C PRO A 646 12.68 10.01 17.42
N ASP A 647 13.15 8.82 17.05
CA ASP A 647 12.53 7.53 17.35
C ASP A 647 12.83 7.01 18.77
N ASP A 648 13.75 7.65 19.52
CA ASP A 648 14.12 7.28 20.89
C ASP A 648 13.35 8.11 21.97
N ARG A 649 12.23 8.71 21.60
CA ARG A 649 11.49 9.71 22.41
C ARG A 649 10.16 9.16 22.90
N MET A 650 9.87 9.38 24.18
CA MET A 650 8.55 9.16 24.77
C MET A 650 7.82 10.48 24.99
N THR A 651 6.58 10.56 24.52
CA THR A 651 5.71 11.73 24.73
C THR A 651 4.56 11.41 25.66
N ILE A 652 4.38 12.21 26.71
CA ILE A 652 3.20 12.19 27.57
C ILE A 652 2.33 13.39 27.22
N ILE A 653 1.10 13.13 26.81
CA ILE A 653 0.10 14.13 26.43
C ILE A 653 -0.94 14.21 27.54
N PHE A 654 -1.18 15.43 28.04
CA PHE A 654 -2.23 15.76 28.99
C PHE A 654 -3.28 16.59 28.26
N GLU A 655 -4.43 15.98 27.98
CA GLU A 655 -5.61 16.67 27.47
C GLU A 655 -6.34 17.32 28.65
N MET A 656 -6.73 18.59 28.52
CA MET A 656 -7.35 19.33 29.61
C MET A 656 -8.75 19.81 29.26
N SER A 657 -9.68 19.64 30.20
CA SER A 657 -11.06 20.10 30.11
C SER A 657 -11.42 20.98 31.30
N VAL A 658 -12.52 21.71 31.22
CA VAL A 658 -13.07 22.41 32.38
C VAL A 658 -13.67 21.37 33.32
N ALA A 659 -13.44 21.53 34.63
CA ALA A 659 -14.08 20.70 35.65
C ALA A 659 -15.62 20.82 35.57
N ASP A 660 -16.34 19.75 35.88
CA ASP A 660 -17.82 19.71 35.85
C ASP A 660 -18.47 20.77 36.77
N ASP A 661 -17.73 21.24 37.79
CA ASP A 661 -18.17 22.28 38.72
C ASP A 661 -17.80 23.71 38.27
N GLY A 662 -17.18 23.86 37.09
CA GLY A 662 -16.75 25.11 36.49
C GLY A 662 -15.53 25.76 37.17
N THR A 663 -14.83 25.06 38.08
CA THR A 663 -13.80 25.68 38.94
C THR A 663 -12.39 25.77 38.33
N GLY A 664 -12.23 25.48 37.04
CA GLY A 664 -10.97 25.64 36.31
C GLY A 664 -10.61 24.41 35.48
N CYS A 665 -9.39 24.39 34.94
CA CYS A 665 -8.94 23.32 34.05
C CYS A 665 -8.40 22.10 34.81
N VAL A 666 -8.95 20.93 34.49
CA VAL A 666 -8.55 19.61 35.01
C VAL A 666 -8.00 18.72 33.90
N VAL A 667 -7.19 17.73 34.26
CA VAL A 667 -6.69 16.74 33.30
C VAL A 667 -7.84 15.78 32.97
N ALA A 668 -8.26 15.75 31.71
CA ALA A 668 -9.34 14.91 31.22
C ALA A 668 -8.81 13.53 30.77
N ALA A 669 -7.61 13.49 30.19
CA ALA A 669 -6.96 12.26 29.76
C ALA A 669 -5.43 12.39 29.77
N GLN A 670 -4.76 11.26 29.98
CA GLN A 670 -3.31 11.11 29.81
C GLN A 670 -3.08 10.07 28.72
N ARG A 671 -2.37 10.44 27.66
CA ARG A 671 -1.98 9.53 26.57
C ARG A 671 -0.48 9.46 26.45
N PHE A 672 0.04 8.27 26.21
CA PHE A 672 1.45 8.04 25.93
C PHE A 672 1.61 7.80 24.44
N ALA A 673 2.52 8.54 23.81
CA ALA A 673 2.86 8.41 22.41
C ALA A 673 4.37 8.17 22.28
N ASP A 674 4.64 6.91 21.93
CA ASP A 674 5.81 6.29 21.29
C ASP A 674 7.13 5.98 22.04
N LEU A 675 7.71 4.85 21.61
CA LEU A 675 9.04 4.22 21.71
C LEU A 675 8.78 2.83 21.09
N ARG A 676 8.76 2.74 19.76
CA ARG A 676 7.79 1.93 18.95
C ARG A 676 7.54 0.45 19.30
N ALA A 677 8.39 -0.24 20.05
CA ALA A 677 8.16 -1.63 20.42
C ALA A 677 8.90 -1.99 21.72
N LEU A 678 8.29 -1.74 22.89
CA LEU A 678 8.81 -2.33 24.12
C LEU A 678 8.48 -3.83 24.14
N GLU A 679 9.50 -4.69 24.11
CA GLU A 679 9.38 -6.14 24.34
C GLU A 679 10.28 -6.65 25.48
N GLY A 680 9.93 -7.81 26.02
CA GLY A 680 10.68 -8.48 27.08
C GLY A 680 10.70 -7.74 28.42
N ASP A 681 11.78 -7.88 29.18
CA ASP A 681 11.89 -7.37 30.56
C ASP A 681 11.81 -5.84 30.66
N ALA A 682 12.05 -5.11 29.55
CA ALA A 682 11.92 -3.66 29.49
C ALA A 682 10.45 -3.18 29.52
N LEU A 683 9.51 -3.89 28.86
CA LEU A 683 8.06 -3.63 28.94
C LEU A 683 7.53 -3.97 30.36
N ARG A 684 8.05 -5.04 30.96
CA ARG A 684 7.62 -5.50 32.30
C ARG A 684 8.06 -4.58 33.44
N VAL A 685 9.24 -3.96 33.36
CA VAL A 685 9.70 -3.00 34.36
C VAL A 685 8.95 -1.67 34.25
N ALA A 686 8.59 -1.22 33.04
CA ALA A 686 7.72 -0.06 32.83
C ALA A 686 6.28 -0.28 33.36
N ALA A 687 5.73 -1.49 33.21
CA ALA A 687 4.41 -1.86 33.73
C ALA A 687 4.33 -2.01 35.27
N ALA A 688 5.46 -2.20 35.97
CA ALA A 688 5.49 -2.40 37.41
C ALA A 688 5.61 -1.10 38.24
N GLN A 689 5.91 0.04 37.60
CA GLN A 689 6.05 1.34 38.27
C GLN A 689 4.84 2.28 38.06
N LEU A 690 3.78 1.80 37.40
CA LEU A 690 2.51 2.50 37.18
C LEU A 690 1.37 2.02 38.13
N TRP A 691 1.69 1.24 39.17
CA TRP A 691 0.78 0.81 40.25
C TRP A 691 1.34 1.12 41.63
#